data_AF-A0AAV1I7I4-F1
#
_entry.id   AF-A0AAV1I7I4-F1
#
_cell.length_a   1.000
_cell.length_b   1.000
_cell.length_c   1.000
_cell.angle_alpha   90.00
_cell.angle_beta   90.00
_cell.angle_gamma   90.00
#
_symmetry.space_group_name_H-M   'P 1'
#
loop_
_entity.id
_entity.type
_entity.pdbx_description
1 polymer ?
#
loop_
_entity_poly.entity_id
_entity_poly.type
_entity_poly.pdbx_seq_one_letter_code
_entity_poly.pdbx_strand_id
1 'polypeptide(L)'
;MAAHAHFNTTSKSGLLVFAGGLVIGGALAAALVYAYTDSSQEGRGRNRKNKGSQRPSSPRRRRINYGDNGDYSHVNGNHTPFEQREKRRQADAASAYSVSAPAEPGRLQASASERKLRDTYTEDDEWGQMPGYRPRPSPSVPPSVPDTATVSADEAGASMTMHSGQRQLYKDGMSRSSPAISAGAAPQNHHRQAQVGGAQQPGSNGPASLAHTLVPPPYKQEVPLPPAQHNISTMNELVMEGKIIEDAAVHEQYSRVITPEPAMNEETEDVCALLQQCLDLRDKWLFKPALSPEAMGPCEEVARVSQLEARPFGWSPQEPSHFEFEMVQGVIRVYNGSQRQEEAFPVPGTSYDFFSDMHWVLRISAMGPTKSFCHHRLMLLEQKFRLHQQLNADKEFLAQKSAPHRDFYNVRKVDTHVHHSACMHQKHLLRFIKSKLKKEPDEVVIFRDGKWLTLREVFESLTLTGYDLNVDTLDMHADKNTFHRFDRFNLKYNPFGQSRLREIFIKQDNVLHGSFLAELTKEVLSDLEASKYQHAEYRISIYGRKRVEWDILAAWIVQNSLCSDNVVWLIQIPRLYDIYKAQGLIDNFEQLLDNIFTPLFEVTVDPNSHPQLHLFLKTVVGFDMVDDESKPERRPAKHMKTPEEWDLKHNPAYAYYAFYTYANLYTLNKLREARGLNTFALRPHAGEAGDVDHLVSALLLCENIAHGINLRKSLPLQYLFYLAQIGLCMSPLSNNSLFLDYHKNPFPVFFARGLSLSLSTDDPLQIHLTKEPLVEEYSVAAQVWKMTATDLCEIARNSVLHSGFPHQVKMHWVHENYWQPGPQGNDIQKTNVPNLRMRFRYDNHQEEVHIVGSGAAAHAYRTEQQANARKESA
;
A
#
# COMPACT_ATOMS: atom_id res chain seq x y z
N MET A 1 -67.25 -15.01 42.34
CA MET A 1 -66.78 -14.97 43.74
C MET A 1 -65.57 -14.05 43.73
N ALA A 2 -65.68 -12.80 44.17
CA ALA A 2 -65.75 -12.32 45.57
C ALA A 2 -64.34 -12.34 46.23
N ALA A 3 -63.80 -11.24 46.78
CA ALA A 3 -64.33 -9.87 46.90
C ALA A 3 -63.22 -8.79 46.94
N HIS A 4 -63.61 -7.50 46.89
CA HIS A 4 -62.73 -6.33 46.95
C HIS A 4 -62.15 -6.05 48.36
N ALA A 5 -61.02 -5.34 48.38
CA ALA A 5 -60.83 -4.23 49.32
C ALA A 5 -60.06 -3.08 48.64
N HIS A 6 -60.63 -1.87 48.66
CA HIS A 6 -59.94 -0.61 48.31
C HIS A 6 -59.78 0.22 49.59
N PHE A 7 -58.72 1.03 49.68
CA PHE A 7 -58.81 2.33 50.33
C PHE A 7 -58.06 3.38 49.52
N ASN A 8 -58.48 4.64 49.63
CA ASN A 8 -58.13 5.71 48.69
C ASN A 8 -58.28 7.08 49.38
N THR A 9 -57.26 7.93 49.36
CA THR A 9 -57.40 9.38 49.65
C THR A 9 -56.32 10.22 48.96
N THR A 10 -56.79 11.09 48.08
CA THR A 10 -56.08 12.15 47.34
C THR A 10 -55.44 13.25 48.21
N SER A 11 -54.39 13.93 47.70
CA SER A 11 -54.32 15.42 47.73
C SER A 11 -53.20 16.05 46.87
N LYS A 12 -53.62 16.76 45.80
CA LYS A 12 -53.08 18.04 45.27
C LYS A 12 -51.64 18.19 44.73
N SER A 13 -51.60 18.48 43.43
CA SER A 13 -50.99 19.69 42.80
C SER A 13 -49.46 19.91 42.80
N GLY A 14 -48.89 20.07 41.59
CA GLY A 14 -47.51 20.53 41.41
C GLY A 14 -47.01 20.53 39.95
N LEU A 15 -47.62 21.33 39.06
CA LEU A 15 -47.15 21.50 37.68
C LEU A 15 -46.29 22.76 37.56
N LEU A 16 -45.02 22.65 37.16
CA LEU A 16 -44.23 23.79 36.68
C LEU A 16 -43.02 23.35 35.82
N VAL A 17 -42.87 24.03 34.69
CA VAL A 17 -41.70 23.98 33.80
C VAL A 17 -40.64 24.94 34.32
N PHE A 18 -39.35 24.63 34.14
CA PHE A 18 -38.30 25.65 34.16
C PHE A 18 -37.25 25.44 33.07
N ALA A 19 -36.85 26.56 32.46
CA ALA A 19 -35.76 26.65 31.50
C ALA A 19 -35.00 27.97 31.70
N GLY A 20 -33.67 27.94 31.58
CA GLY A 20 -32.82 29.14 31.47
C GLY A 20 -32.30 29.75 32.79
N GLY A 21 -31.07 30.30 32.73
CA GLY A 21 -30.35 30.96 33.83
C GLY A 21 -28.90 30.45 33.94
N LEU A 22 -27.96 30.92 33.11
CA LEU A 22 -27.03 32.06 33.36
C LEU A 22 -26.12 31.84 34.62
N VAL A 23 -24.78 31.89 34.61
CA VAL A 23 -23.68 32.64 33.90
C VAL A 23 -22.81 33.34 34.98
N ILE A 24 -21.61 33.82 34.60
CA ILE A 24 -20.51 34.39 35.44
C ILE A 24 -19.59 33.30 36.03
N GLY A 25 -18.26 33.36 35.89
CA GLY A 25 -17.38 34.27 35.12
C GLY A 25 -15.98 33.64 35.01
N GLY A 26 -15.19 33.85 33.95
CA GLY A 26 -14.30 35.02 33.79
C GLY A 26 -12.83 34.57 33.97
N ALA A 27 -11.81 35.09 33.30
CA ALA A 27 -11.78 36.14 32.27
C ALA A 27 -10.60 35.92 31.29
N LEU A 28 -10.66 36.55 30.11
CA LEU A 28 -9.59 36.61 29.11
C LEU A 28 -9.61 38.01 28.47
N ALA A 29 -8.45 38.61 28.16
CA ALA A 29 -8.35 40.02 27.76
C ALA A 29 -7.35 40.24 26.60
N ALA A 30 -7.61 41.28 25.79
CA ALA A 30 -6.96 41.66 24.52
C ALA A 30 -7.10 40.61 23.39
N ALA A 31 -7.81 40.83 22.27
CA ALA A 31 -7.81 41.93 21.28
C ALA A 31 -6.51 41.97 20.45
N LEU A 32 -6.50 42.13 19.12
CA LEU A 32 -7.45 42.73 18.16
C LEU A 32 -7.63 41.79 16.91
N VAL A 33 -8.45 42.01 15.87
CA VAL A 33 -9.28 43.17 15.45
C VAL A 33 -10.57 42.74 14.69
N TYR A 34 -11.33 43.76 14.26
CA TYR A 34 -12.58 43.88 13.50
C TYR A 34 -12.83 43.08 12.20
N ALA A 35 -14.12 42.98 11.83
CA ALA A 35 -14.64 42.47 10.54
C ALA A 35 -15.37 43.59 9.75
N TYR A 36 -15.90 43.30 8.54
CA TYR A 36 -17.23 43.79 8.14
C TYR A 36 -17.88 42.92 7.05
N THR A 37 -19.20 43.04 6.90
CA THR A 37 -20.06 42.17 6.06
C THR A 37 -20.47 42.79 4.72
N ASP A 38 -20.87 41.92 3.80
CA ASP A 38 -21.49 42.18 2.50
C ASP A 38 -22.74 43.10 2.56
N SER A 39 -22.94 43.95 1.54
CA SER A 39 -24.28 44.34 1.02
C SER A 39 -24.25 45.33 -0.17
N SER A 40 -25.30 45.21 -1.02
CA SER A 40 -25.90 46.23 -1.91
C SER A 40 -25.32 46.47 -3.33
N GLN A 41 -26.05 47.26 -4.13
CA GLN A 41 -26.07 47.23 -5.62
C GLN A 41 -25.58 48.55 -6.28
N GLU A 42 -25.85 48.66 -7.60
CA GLU A 42 -25.62 49.78 -8.55
C GLU A 42 -24.25 49.82 -9.28
N GLY A 43 -24.17 50.26 -10.54
CA GLY A 43 -25.26 50.65 -11.44
C GLY A 43 -24.90 51.57 -12.63
N ARG A 44 -23.81 51.36 -13.38
CA ARG A 44 -23.44 52.18 -14.56
C ARG A 44 -22.73 51.35 -15.67
N GLY A 45 -22.83 51.67 -16.98
CA GLY A 45 -23.70 52.67 -17.60
C GLY A 45 -23.34 53.20 -19.02
N ARG A 46 -23.25 52.35 -20.07
CA ARG A 46 -23.10 52.72 -21.53
C ARG A 46 -21.70 53.34 -21.86
N ASN A 47 -21.22 53.51 -23.11
CA ASN A 47 -21.76 53.48 -24.49
C ASN A 47 -20.56 53.11 -25.47
N ARG A 48 -20.39 53.32 -26.81
CA ARG A 48 -21.08 54.02 -27.92
C ARG A 48 -20.50 53.59 -29.32
N LYS A 49 -21.34 53.14 -30.29
CA LYS A 49 -21.17 53.19 -31.78
C LYS A 49 -20.05 52.35 -32.49
N ASN A 50 -20.08 52.05 -33.82
CA ASN A 50 -21.18 51.75 -34.80
C ASN A 50 -20.62 51.29 -36.20
N LYS A 51 -21.52 50.80 -37.09
CA LYS A 51 -21.37 50.38 -38.52
C LYS A 51 -20.92 48.92 -38.76
N GLY A 52 -21.53 48.14 -39.66
CA GLY A 52 -22.85 48.31 -40.33
C GLY A 52 -23.10 47.43 -41.58
N SER A 53 -24.32 46.85 -41.67
CA SER A 53 -24.99 46.22 -42.85
C SER A 53 -24.29 45.01 -43.53
N GLN A 54 -24.98 44.06 -44.19
CA GLN A 54 -26.35 44.01 -44.76
C GLN A 54 -27.17 42.73 -44.38
N ARG A 55 -28.40 42.68 -44.89
CA ARG A 55 -29.47 41.64 -44.87
C ARG A 55 -30.28 41.83 -46.18
N PRO A 56 -31.31 41.02 -46.56
CA PRO A 56 -31.84 39.78 -45.96
C PRO A 56 -32.14 38.62 -46.96
N SER A 57 -32.49 37.45 -46.45
CA SER A 57 -33.68 36.68 -46.91
C SER A 57 -34.16 35.72 -45.80
N SER A 58 -35.43 35.28 -45.87
CA SER A 58 -36.18 34.53 -44.84
C SER A 58 -37.60 34.19 -45.41
N PRO A 59 -38.61 33.62 -44.70
CA PRO A 59 -38.71 33.18 -43.28
C PRO A 59 -39.59 31.91 -43.01
N ARG A 60 -40.02 31.74 -41.74
CA ARG A 60 -41.30 31.15 -41.23
C ARG A 60 -41.43 29.60 -41.12
N ARG A 61 -42.20 29.04 -40.16
CA ARG A 61 -42.70 29.45 -38.79
C ARG A 61 -43.28 28.19 -38.09
N ARG A 62 -42.96 27.87 -36.82
CA ARG A 62 -43.67 28.17 -35.54
C ARG A 62 -45.09 27.58 -35.32
N ARG A 63 -45.25 26.92 -34.13
CA ARG A 63 -46.33 27.09 -33.08
C ARG A 63 -47.77 26.56 -33.34
N ILE A 64 -48.61 26.21 -32.34
CA ILE A 64 -48.43 25.81 -30.89
C ILE A 64 -49.76 25.24 -30.28
N ASN A 65 -49.66 24.44 -29.21
CA ASN A 65 -50.61 24.10 -28.09
C ASN A 65 -52.09 23.64 -28.27
N TYR A 66 -52.49 22.91 -27.21
CA TYR A 66 -53.77 22.88 -26.44
C TYR A 66 -54.81 21.78 -26.73
N GLY A 67 -55.28 21.18 -25.62
CA GLY A 67 -56.32 20.16 -25.51
C GLY A 67 -56.21 19.47 -24.14
N ASP A 68 -57.25 19.56 -23.31
CA ASP A 68 -57.29 19.06 -21.91
C ASP A 68 -58.54 18.16 -21.69
N ASN A 69 -58.67 17.55 -20.51
CA ASN A 69 -59.78 16.72 -19.97
C ASN A 69 -59.64 15.18 -20.06
N GLY A 70 -60.10 14.49 -18.99
CA GLY A 70 -60.51 13.07 -19.00
C GLY A 70 -60.28 12.31 -17.70
N ASP A 71 -61.34 12.04 -16.92
CA ASP A 71 -61.27 11.36 -15.61
C ASP A 71 -61.39 9.82 -15.65
N TYR A 72 -60.96 9.20 -14.54
CA TYR A 72 -61.23 7.86 -13.99
C TYR A 72 -62.17 6.87 -14.73
N SER A 73 -61.76 5.60 -14.78
CA SER A 73 -62.55 4.48 -14.20
C SER A 73 -61.75 3.17 -14.05
N HIS A 74 -62.15 2.33 -13.09
CA HIS A 74 -61.65 0.96 -12.91
C HIS A 74 -62.37 -0.03 -13.85
N VAL A 75 -61.78 -1.22 -14.11
CA VAL A 75 -62.25 -2.54 -13.60
C VAL A 75 -61.51 -3.70 -14.30
N ASN A 76 -61.37 -4.81 -13.57
CA ASN A 76 -60.73 -6.07 -13.99
C ASN A 76 -61.35 -6.73 -15.24
N GLY A 77 -60.56 -7.55 -15.94
CA GLY A 77 -61.06 -8.42 -17.02
C GLY A 77 -60.09 -9.56 -17.35
N ASN A 78 -60.12 -10.65 -16.59
CA ASN A 78 -59.41 -11.88 -16.95
C ASN A 78 -59.99 -12.47 -18.25
N HIS A 79 -59.14 -12.98 -19.16
CA HIS A 79 -59.39 -14.25 -19.83
C HIS A 79 -58.12 -14.82 -20.48
N THR A 80 -57.67 -15.97 -19.96
CA THR A 80 -56.81 -16.95 -20.64
C THR A 80 -57.69 -18.01 -21.34
N PRO A 81 -57.12 -19.04 -21.98
CA PRO A 81 -56.09 -19.04 -23.03
C PRO A 81 -56.63 -19.72 -24.31
N PHE A 82 -55.82 -19.91 -25.37
CA PHE A 82 -55.94 -21.13 -26.20
C PHE A 82 -54.63 -21.49 -26.93
N GLU A 83 -54.56 -22.74 -27.38
CA GLU A 83 -53.34 -23.47 -27.74
C GLU A 83 -52.91 -23.36 -29.22
N GLN A 84 -51.78 -24.00 -29.51
CA GLN A 84 -51.08 -24.06 -30.79
C GLN A 84 -51.91 -24.72 -31.90
N ARG A 85 -51.73 -24.28 -33.16
CA ARG A 85 -51.69 -25.25 -34.29
C ARG A 85 -50.91 -24.80 -35.53
N GLU A 86 -50.01 -25.71 -35.93
CA GLU A 86 -49.40 -25.98 -37.25
C GLU A 86 -49.77 -25.12 -38.47
N LYS A 87 -48.76 -24.81 -39.32
CA LYS A 87 -48.76 -25.28 -40.72
C LYS A 87 -47.43 -25.10 -41.51
N ARG A 88 -47.13 -26.14 -42.31
CA ARG A 88 -46.49 -26.14 -43.64
C ARG A 88 -44.94 -26.05 -43.80
N ARG A 89 -44.41 -27.18 -44.30
CA ARG A 89 -43.30 -27.32 -45.29
C ARG A 89 -43.53 -26.42 -46.53
N GLN A 90 -42.61 -26.13 -47.45
CA GLN A 90 -41.28 -26.67 -47.87
C GLN A 90 -40.55 -25.53 -48.67
N ALA A 91 -39.32 -25.57 -49.22
CA ALA A 91 -38.34 -26.63 -49.50
C ALA A 91 -36.90 -26.05 -49.67
N ASP A 92 -35.93 -26.95 -49.92
CA ASP A 92 -34.74 -26.95 -50.81
C ASP A 92 -34.20 -25.61 -51.39
N ALA A 93 -32.89 -25.39 -51.59
CA ALA A 93 -31.79 -26.35 -51.84
C ALA A 93 -30.39 -25.79 -51.44
N ALA A 94 -29.34 -26.63 -51.50
CA ALA A 94 -27.94 -26.23 -51.27
C ALA A 94 -26.92 -26.97 -52.17
N SER A 95 -25.84 -26.28 -52.56
CA SER A 95 -24.58 -26.82 -53.12
C SER A 95 -23.49 -25.74 -52.93
N ALA A 96 -22.26 -25.92 -52.44
CA ALA A 96 -21.31 -27.04 -52.28
C ALA A 96 -20.21 -27.12 -53.38
N TYR A 97 -18.95 -27.28 -52.92
CA TYR A 97 -17.69 -27.51 -53.68
C TYR A 97 -17.15 -26.33 -54.54
N SER A 98 -15.83 -26.13 -54.77
CA SER A 98 -14.61 -26.79 -54.24
C SER A 98 -13.31 -25.96 -54.45
N VAL A 99 -12.34 -26.11 -53.53
CA VAL A 99 -10.87 -26.21 -53.71
C VAL A 99 -10.15 -25.39 -54.82
N SER A 100 -9.22 -24.49 -54.43
CA SER A 100 -7.80 -24.51 -54.88
C SER A 100 -6.94 -23.37 -54.30
N ALA A 101 -5.65 -23.64 -54.06
CA ALA A 101 -4.53 -22.70 -53.93
C ALA A 101 -3.37 -23.25 -54.80
N PRO A 102 -2.19 -22.60 -54.98
CA PRO A 102 -1.73 -21.26 -54.54
C PRO A 102 -1.20 -20.39 -55.73
N ALA A 103 -0.63 -19.20 -55.45
CA ALA A 103 0.64 -18.68 -56.03
C ALA A 103 0.83 -17.14 -55.93
N GLU A 104 2.03 -16.71 -55.53
CA GLU A 104 2.68 -15.43 -55.86
C GLU A 104 3.50 -15.58 -57.18
N PRO A 105 4.23 -14.56 -57.75
CA PRO A 105 4.51 -13.19 -57.30
C PRO A 105 4.29 -12.08 -58.37
N GLY A 106 4.53 -10.79 -58.02
CA GLY A 106 4.66 -9.70 -59.01
C GLY A 106 5.10 -8.34 -58.46
N ARG A 107 6.30 -7.86 -58.81
CA ARG A 107 6.81 -6.50 -58.48
C ARG A 107 6.50 -5.47 -59.58
N LEU A 108 6.37 -4.19 -59.18
CA LEU A 108 7.01 -2.94 -59.71
C LEU A 108 6.22 -1.73 -59.13
N GLN A 109 6.82 -0.77 -58.40
CA GLN A 109 7.61 0.42 -58.83
C GLN A 109 6.88 1.40 -59.77
N ALA A 110 7.04 2.74 -59.68
CA ALA A 110 7.48 3.65 -58.59
C ALA A 110 7.37 5.16 -59.00
N SER A 111 6.80 6.04 -58.16
CA SER A 111 6.98 7.53 -58.12
C SER A 111 6.12 8.10 -56.96
N ALA A 112 6.59 8.90 -55.97
CA ALA A 112 7.24 10.23 -56.01
C ALA A 112 6.29 11.35 -56.56
N SER A 113 6.09 12.53 -55.94
CA SER A 113 6.60 13.17 -54.68
C SER A 113 5.58 14.25 -54.20
N GLU A 114 5.73 15.13 -53.17
CA GLU A 114 6.84 15.49 -52.26
C GLU A 114 6.39 16.14 -50.91
N ARG A 115 7.23 15.97 -49.86
CA ARG A 115 7.51 16.77 -48.63
C ARG A 115 6.60 17.92 -48.12
N LYS A 116 6.39 17.91 -46.79
CA LYS A 116 7.08 18.77 -45.76
C LYS A 116 6.85 18.14 -44.35
N LEU A 117 7.87 17.86 -43.51
CA LEU A 117 8.68 18.76 -42.66
C LEU A 117 7.83 19.49 -41.60
N ARG A 118 8.11 19.48 -40.28
CA ARG A 118 9.18 18.88 -39.43
C ARG A 118 8.53 18.20 -38.18
N ASP A 119 9.18 17.53 -37.21
CA ASP A 119 10.61 17.33 -36.87
C ASP A 119 10.82 16.02 -36.04
N THR A 120 12.06 15.67 -35.65
CA THR A 120 12.39 14.46 -34.85
C THR A 120 13.54 14.67 -33.85
N TYR A 121 13.57 13.89 -32.77
CA TYR A 121 14.80 13.51 -32.04
C TYR A 121 14.72 12.02 -31.65
N THR A 122 15.82 11.31 -31.90
CA THR A 122 16.08 9.89 -31.59
C THR A 122 17.58 9.76 -31.34
N GLU A 123 17.98 8.89 -30.43
CA GLU A 123 19.38 8.49 -30.25
C GLU A 123 19.45 6.95 -30.27
N ASP A 124 20.50 6.44 -30.91
CA ASP A 124 20.70 5.03 -31.26
C ASP A 124 21.69 4.36 -30.28
N ASP A 125 21.72 3.02 -30.26
CA ASP A 125 22.98 2.25 -30.05
C ASP A 125 22.77 0.78 -30.45
N GLU A 126 23.50 0.30 -31.47
CA GLU A 126 23.44 -1.09 -31.97
C GLU A 126 24.57 -1.96 -31.38
N TRP A 127 24.23 -3.16 -30.91
CA TRP A 127 25.22 -4.13 -30.39
C TRP A 127 25.79 -5.05 -31.49
N GLY A 128 27.00 -4.74 -31.95
CA GLY A 128 27.75 -5.57 -32.90
C GLY A 128 28.34 -6.84 -32.29
N GLN A 129 28.16 -7.99 -32.96
CA GLN A 129 28.78 -9.28 -32.59
C GLN A 129 30.19 -9.44 -33.19
N MET A 130 31.06 -10.22 -32.52
CA MET A 130 32.42 -10.57 -32.99
C MET A 130 32.88 -11.95 -32.48
N PRO A 131 33.42 -12.84 -33.35
CA PRO A 131 34.18 -14.01 -32.92
C PRO A 131 35.56 -14.19 -33.63
N GLY A 132 36.62 -14.55 -32.86
CA GLY A 132 37.71 -15.40 -33.39
C GLY A 132 39.19 -14.94 -33.33
N TYR A 133 39.96 -15.63 -32.46
CA TYR A 133 41.32 -16.18 -32.71
C TYR A 133 42.58 -15.30 -33.04
N ARG A 134 43.37 -15.02 -31.96
CA ARG A 134 44.78 -15.46 -31.68
C ARG A 134 45.99 -15.08 -32.62
N PRO A 135 47.27 -15.13 -32.15
CA PRO A 135 48.19 -13.97 -32.30
C PRO A 135 49.68 -14.23 -32.70
N ARG A 136 50.51 -13.15 -32.66
CA ARG A 136 52.01 -13.00 -32.71
C ARG A 136 52.60 -12.55 -34.08
N PRO A 137 53.83 -11.96 -34.14
CA PRO A 137 54.57 -11.10 -33.18
C PRO A 137 55.24 -9.83 -33.80
N SER A 138 55.93 -9.04 -32.97
CA SER A 138 56.92 -7.98 -33.29
C SER A 138 58.28 -8.57 -33.80
N PRO A 139 59.31 -7.82 -34.34
CA PRO A 139 59.80 -6.46 -33.95
C PRO A 139 60.48 -5.54 -35.01
N SER A 140 60.88 -4.29 -34.65
CA SER A 140 62.19 -3.63 -34.99
C SER A 140 62.31 -2.15 -34.54
N VAL A 141 63.54 -1.67 -34.24
CA VAL A 141 64.02 -0.35 -33.69
C VAL A 141 65.56 -0.28 -33.96
N PRO A 142 66.36 0.85 -34.02
CA PRO A 142 66.19 2.34 -33.85
C PRO A 142 66.52 3.10 -35.20
N PRO A 143 67.23 4.26 -35.37
CA PRO A 143 67.73 5.39 -34.52
C PRO A 143 67.37 6.83 -35.06
N SER A 144 67.87 8.01 -34.61
CA SER A 144 68.93 8.43 -33.66
C SER A 144 68.68 9.84 -33.07
N VAL A 145 69.41 10.18 -31.98
CA VAL A 145 69.55 11.48 -31.26
C VAL A 145 70.78 12.24 -31.85
N PRO A 146 70.90 13.61 -31.93
CA PRO A 146 71.18 14.51 -30.76
C PRO A 146 70.75 16.02 -30.95
N ASP A 147 71.10 17.04 -30.14
CA ASP A 147 71.92 17.18 -28.92
C ASP A 147 71.59 18.46 -28.08
N THR A 148 72.03 18.52 -26.81
CA THR A 148 72.30 19.73 -25.94
C THR A 148 71.20 20.81 -25.67
N ALA A 149 71.26 21.69 -24.64
CA ALA A 149 71.78 21.65 -23.25
C ALA A 149 71.44 22.98 -22.49
N THR A 150 71.25 22.94 -21.16
CA THR A 150 71.62 23.96 -20.11
C THR A 150 71.22 25.47 -20.23
N VAL A 151 71.03 26.32 -19.20
CA VAL A 151 70.84 26.28 -17.71
C VAL A 151 70.44 27.70 -17.24
N SER A 152 69.69 27.86 -16.11
CA SER A 152 69.47 29.12 -15.33
C SER A 152 68.78 30.30 -16.05
N ALA A 153 68.38 31.42 -15.41
CA ALA A 153 67.73 31.69 -14.11
C ALA A 153 67.26 33.18 -14.13
N ASP A 154 66.53 33.63 -13.08
CA ASP A 154 66.34 35.04 -12.68
C ASP A 154 65.60 35.97 -13.70
N GLU A 155 65.18 37.20 -13.34
CA GLU A 155 64.32 37.61 -12.20
C GLU A 155 63.55 38.88 -12.64
N ALA A 156 62.56 39.31 -11.84
CA ALA A 156 62.06 40.69 -11.70
C ALA A 156 61.48 41.46 -12.92
N GLY A 157 60.23 41.93 -12.73
CA GLY A 157 60.07 43.38 -12.54
C GLY A 157 59.13 44.17 -13.47
N ALA A 158 58.00 44.61 -12.88
CA ALA A 158 57.36 45.93 -13.10
C ALA A 158 56.79 46.28 -14.50
N SER A 159 55.93 47.30 -14.66
CA SER A 159 54.89 47.90 -13.79
C SER A 159 54.12 48.96 -14.61
N MET A 160 52.80 49.07 -14.42
CA MET A 160 51.92 50.27 -14.54
C MET A 160 50.46 49.81 -14.77
N THR A 161 49.41 50.16 -14.01
CA THR A 161 48.99 51.42 -13.31
C THR A 161 48.82 52.57 -14.31
N MET A 162 47.75 53.37 -14.38
CA MET A 162 46.78 53.96 -13.44
C MET A 162 45.45 54.23 -14.22
N HIS A 163 44.31 54.79 -13.78
CA HIS A 163 43.66 55.28 -12.53
C HIS A 163 42.17 55.56 -12.90
N SER A 164 41.20 55.95 -12.05
CA SER A 164 40.88 55.77 -10.62
C SER A 164 39.58 56.53 -10.31
N GLY A 165 38.84 56.17 -9.25
CA GLY A 165 37.66 56.91 -8.79
C GLY A 165 36.93 56.17 -7.67
N GLN A 166 37.35 56.24 -6.40
CA GLN A 166 37.13 57.33 -5.43
C GLN A 166 35.63 57.52 -5.07
N ARG A 167 35.22 57.56 -3.78
CA ARG A 167 35.95 57.61 -2.48
C ARG A 167 35.06 57.00 -1.37
N GLN A 168 35.58 56.19 -0.43
CA GLN A 168 36.21 56.54 0.89
C GLN A 168 35.25 57.18 1.91
N LEU A 169 35.34 56.97 3.23
CA LEU A 169 36.24 56.18 4.12
C LEU A 169 35.41 55.78 5.40
N TYR A 170 35.88 55.31 6.57
CA TYR A 170 37.19 55.36 7.24
C TYR A 170 37.75 53.99 7.67
N LYS A 171 38.01 53.77 8.98
CA LYS A 171 38.85 52.70 9.57
C LYS A 171 38.51 52.52 11.07
N ASP A 172 39.27 51.89 11.99
CA ASP A 172 40.57 51.16 12.07
C ASP A 172 40.47 50.20 13.30
N GLY A 173 41.33 49.23 13.60
CA GLY A 173 42.55 48.74 12.93
C GLY A 173 43.46 47.95 13.91
N MET A 174 44.38 47.12 13.36
CA MET A 174 45.47 46.40 14.08
C MET A 174 45.06 45.28 15.07
N SER A 175 45.85 44.22 15.36
CA SER A 175 46.91 43.53 14.59
C SER A 175 47.36 42.18 15.21
N ARG A 176 47.69 41.20 14.34
CA ARG A 176 48.68 40.08 14.49
C ARG A 176 48.45 38.85 15.42
N SER A 177 48.95 37.71 14.88
CA SER A 177 49.56 36.50 15.49
C SER A 177 48.73 35.45 16.26
N SER A 178 48.82 34.20 15.76
CA SER A 178 48.56 32.92 16.44
C SER A 178 49.77 32.47 17.30
N PRO A 179 49.68 31.39 18.11
CA PRO A 179 49.87 30.02 17.58
C PRO A 179 48.80 29.00 18.09
N ALA A 180 49.08 27.68 17.99
CA ALA A 180 48.12 26.58 18.14
C ALA A 180 48.64 25.44 19.06
N ILE A 181 48.07 24.22 18.94
CA ILE A 181 48.50 22.91 19.53
C ILE A 181 47.99 22.66 20.98
N SER A 182 47.61 21.45 21.44
CA SER A 182 46.83 20.33 20.87
C SER A 182 46.55 19.24 21.94
N ALA A 183 45.40 18.53 21.84
CA ALA A 183 45.15 17.14 22.33
C ALA A 183 45.31 16.80 23.84
N GLY A 184 44.72 15.67 24.28
CA GLY A 184 45.08 15.06 25.59
C GLY A 184 44.01 14.28 26.38
N ALA A 185 43.53 13.14 25.86
CA ALA A 185 43.08 11.92 26.57
C ALA A 185 42.13 11.93 27.82
N ALA A 186 41.23 10.94 27.88
CA ALA A 186 40.67 10.40 29.14
C ALA A 186 41.59 9.29 29.70
N PRO A 187 41.40 8.81 30.96
CA PRO A 187 40.61 7.56 31.09
C PRO A 187 39.89 7.29 32.45
N GLN A 188 38.84 6.45 32.35
CA GLN A 188 38.45 5.33 33.24
C GLN A 188 38.26 5.44 34.78
N ASN A 189 37.18 4.78 35.24
CA ASN A 189 37.00 4.01 36.49
C ASN A 189 37.12 4.75 37.85
N HIS A 190 36.22 4.57 38.82
CA HIS A 190 35.94 3.27 39.43
C HIS A 190 34.50 3.08 39.99
N HIS A 191 34.32 1.93 40.64
CA HIS A 191 33.07 1.25 41.02
C HIS A 191 32.59 1.54 42.45
N ARG A 192 31.34 1.11 42.74
CA ARG A 192 30.81 0.58 44.02
C ARG A 192 30.42 1.52 45.19
N GLN A 193 29.16 1.30 45.64
CA GLN A 193 28.72 0.98 47.03
C GLN A 193 28.97 2.00 48.18
N ALA A 194 28.11 2.09 49.22
CA ALA A 194 26.77 1.53 49.44
C ALA A 194 26.00 2.26 50.57
N GLN A 195 24.67 2.09 50.55
CA GLN A 195 23.74 1.88 51.68
C GLN A 195 23.86 2.62 53.04
N VAL A 196 22.69 3.10 53.47
CA VAL A 196 22.09 2.98 54.82
C VAL A 196 22.64 3.85 55.97
N GLY A 197 21.73 4.67 56.50
CA GLY A 197 21.38 4.57 57.93
C GLY A 197 21.42 5.86 58.76
N GLY A 198 20.53 5.93 59.75
CA GLY A 198 20.61 6.90 60.86
C GLY A 198 19.67 8.09 60.76
N ALA A 199 18.76 8.22 61.73
CA ALA A 199 17.92 9.40 61.93
C ALA A 199 18.24 10.04 63.29
N GLN A 200 18.11 11.37 63.41
CA GLN A 200 17.68 12.07 64.63
C GLN A 200 17.43 13.57 64.39
N GLN A 201 16.41 14.12 65.09
CA GLN A 201 16.24 15.55 65.36
C GLN A 201 16.93 15.89 66.70
N PRO A 202 17.32 17.15 67.02
CA PRO A 202 16.36 18.14 67.58
C PRO A 202 16.64 19.65 67.38
N GLY A 203 15.57 20.47 67.38
CA GLY A 203 15.59 21.90 67.77
C GLY A 203 16.27 22.91 66.82
N SER A 204 16.16 24.24 67.03
CA SER A 204 15.23 25.02 67.88
C SER A 204 15.34 26.54 67.59
N ASN A 205 14.25 27.29 67.82
CA ASN A 205 14.16 28.76 68.03
C ASN A 205 14.35 29.72 66.82
N GLY A 206 13.62 30.84 66.86
CA GLY A 206 13.75 32.03 65.98
C GLY A 206 14.53 33.18 66.68
N PRO A 207 14.16 34.49 66.56
CA PRO A 207 12.85 35.03 66.16
C PRO A 207 12.80 36.31 65.25
N ALA A 208 11.60 36.54 64.70
CA ALA A 208 10.81 37.79 64.53
C ALA A 208 11.42 39.19 64.20
N SER A 209 10.76 39.85 63.23
CA SER A 209 10.39 41.29 63.19
C SER A 209 9.10 41.38 62.35
N LEU A 210 7.92 41.76 62.87
CA LEU A 210 7.44 43.10 63.26
C LEU A 210 7.46 44.17 62.14
N ALA A 211 6.44 45.00 61.91
CA ALA A 211 4.95 44.91 62.03
C ALA A 211 4.29 46.23 61.56
N HIS A 212 3.02 46.18 61.11
CA HIS A 212 1.94 47.22 61.10
C HIS A 212 1.03 47.03 59.87
N THR A 213 -0.11 46.32 59.92
CA THR A 213 -1.37 46.52 60.67
C THR A 213 -2.36 47.51 60.02
N LEU A 214 -3.39 46.96 59.37
CA LEU A 214 -4.70 47.58 59.13
C LEU A 214 -5.78 46.51 59.38
N VAL A 215 -6.97 46.91 59.87
CA VAL A 215 -8.01 46.00 60.38
C VAL A 215 -9.37 46.30 59.74
N PRO A 216 -10.09 45.27 59.25
CA PRO A 216 -11.54 45.28 59.16
C PRO A 216 -12.16 43.98 59.78
N PRO A 217 -13.43 43.62 59.52
CA PRO A 217 -14.54 43.62 60.49
C PRO A 217 -14.85 42.23 61.10
N PRO A 218 -15.78 42.11 62.08
CA PRO A 218 -15.94 40.87 62.85
C PRO A 218 -16.68 39.73 62.12
N TYR A 219 -16.23 38.52 62.44
CA TYR A 219 -16.86 37.19 62.29
C TYR A 219 -18.19 37.08 61.52
N LYS A 220 -18.14 36.37 60.39
CA LYS A 220 -19.12 35.31 60.08
C LYS A 220 -18.44 33.96 60.32
N GLN A 221 -19.19 32.97 60.78
CA GLN A 221 -18.70 31.58 60.79
C GLN A 221 -18.67 31.06 59.36
N GLU A 222 -17.48 30.71 58.86
CA GLU A 222 -17.37 29.90 57.66
C GLU A 222 -17.74 28.46 58.02
N VAL A 223 -18.78 27.93 57.36
CA VAL A 223 -19.04 26.49 57.36
C VAL A 223 -17.92 25.85 56.53
N PRO A 224 -17.20 24.84 57.04
CA PRO A 224 -16.21 24.14 56.23
C PRO A 224 -16.89 23.52 55.01
N LEU A 225 -16.50 23.96 53.82
CA LEU A 225 -16.80 23.19 52.61
C LEU A 225 -16.17 21.79 52.79
N PRO A 226 -16.89 20.71 52.47
CA PRO A 226 -16.29 19.39 52.51
C PRO A 226 -15.09 19.35 51.55
N PRO A 227 -13.97 18.72 51.92
CA PRO A 227 -12.83 18.61 51.02
C PRO A 227 -13.28 17.92 49.73
N ALA A 228 -13.01 18.54 48.59
CA ALA A 228 -13.34 17.96 47.29
C ALA A 228 -12.58 16.63 47.15
N GLN A 229 -13.32 15.52 47.27
CA GLN A 229 -12.78 14.17 47.09
C GLN A 229 -12.52 13.92 45.60
N HIS A 230 -11.43 14.51 45.11
CA HIS A 230 -10.74 14.02 43.93
C HIS A 230 -10.15 12.65 44.28
N ASN A 231 -10.96 11.61 44.12
CA ASN A 231 -10.50 10.23 44.10
C ASN A 231 -9.55 10.06 42.92
N ILE A 232 -8.27 10.31 43.15
CA ILE A 232 -7.20 9.87 42.27
C ILE A 232 -7.09 8.36 42.49
N SER A 233 -7.90 7.59 41.74
CA SER A 233 -7.83 6.12 41.76
C SER A 233 -6.39 5.69 41.56
N THR A 234 -5.90 4.79 42.41
CA THR A 234 -4.50 4.37 42.30
C THR A 234 -4.29 3.59 41.00
N MET A 235 -3.07 3.62 40.45
CA MET A 235 -2.75 2.85 39.24
C MET A 235 -3.12 1.36 39.38
N ASN A 236 -3.07 0.81 40.58
CA ASN A 236 -3.45 -0.58 40.86
C ASN A 236 -4.96 -0.83 40.72
N GLU A 237 -5.81 0.15 41.08
CA GLU A 237 -7.26 0.07 40.86
C GLU A 237 -7.59 0.08 39.37
N LEU A 238 -6.99 1.00 38.61
CA LEU A 238 -7.18 1.11 37.15
C LEU A 238 -6.69 -0.15 36.42
N VAL A 239 -5.60 -0.77 36.89
CA VAL A 239 -5.11 -2.07 36.37
C VAL A 239 -6.09 -3.21 36.69
N MET A 240 -6.70 -3.23 37.88
CA MET A 240 -7.70 -4.25 38.23
C MET A 240 -9.01 -4.07 37.46
N GLU A 241 -9.52 -2.85 37.34
CA GLU A 241 -10.71 -2.52 36.56
C GLU A 241 -10.51 -2.88 35.08
N GLY A 242 -9.34 -2.54 34.50
CA GLY A 242 -8.97 -2.94 33.15
C GLY A 242 -8.95 -4.47 32.93
N LYS A 243 -8.49 -5.26 33.92
CA LYS A 243 -8.53 -6.72 33.85
C LYS A 243 -9.95 -7.28 33.90
N ILE A 244 -10.79 -6.75 34.80
CA ILE A 244 -12.20 -7.14 34.90
C ILE A 244 -12.94 -6.87 33.58
N ILE A 245 -12.62 -5.78 32.89
CA ILE A 245 -13.18 -5.45 31.56
C ILE A 245 -12.72 -6.45 30.49
N GLU A 246 -11.44 -6.84 30.47
CA GLU A 246 -10.92 -7.81 29.49
C GLU A 246 -11.47 -9.23 29.73
N ASP A 247 -11.51 -9.69 30.98
CA ASP A 247 -12.11 -10.98 31.36
C ASP A 247 -13.62 -11.01 30.99
N ALA A 248 -14.34 -9.91 31.25
CA ALA A 248 -15.74 -9.76 30.86
C ALA A 248 -15.94 -9.79 29.33
N ALA A 249 -15.05 -9.15 28.56
CA ALA A 249 -15.12 -9.12 27.10
C ALA A 249 -14.90 -10.51 26.46
N VAL A 250 -14.03 -11.34 27.04
CA VAL A 250 -13.85 -12.76 26.65
C VAL A 250 -15.14 -13.56 26.94
N HIS A 251 -15.85 -13.24 28.02
CA HIS A 251 -17.13 -13.86 28.39
C HIS A 251 -18.38 -13.14 27.85
N GLU A 252 -18.25 -12.45 26.71
CA GLU A 252 -19.32 -11.75 25.97
C GLU A 252 -20.00 -10.56 26.69
N GLN A 253 -19.53 -10.20 27.89
CA GLN A 253 -20.16 -9.19 28.75
C GLN A 253 -19.68 -7.78 28.42
N TYR A 254 -20.29 -7.16 27.41
CA TYR A 254 -20.08 -5.75 27.09
C TYR A 254 -21.36 -5.02 26.67
N SER A 255 -21.30 -3.68 26.55
CA SER A 255 -22.41 -2.88 26.04
C SER A 255 -22.50 -3.02 24.51
N ARG A 256 -23.03 -4.16 24.05
CA ARG A 256 -23.22 -4.50 22.64
C ARG A 256 -24.21 -3.55 21.97
N VAL A 257 -23.88 -3.13 20.75
CA VAL A 257 -24.79 -2.39 19.87
C VAL A 257 -25.68 -3.38 19.15
N ILE A 258 -26.92 -3.54 19.61
CA ILE A 258 -27.92 -4.41 18.98
C ILE A 258 -28.80 -3.56 18.06
N THR A 259 -28.85 -3.94 16.78
CA THR A 259 -29.76 -3.33 15.78
C THR A 259 -30.81 -4.36 15.38
N PRO A 260 -32.11 -4.13 15.62
CA PRO A 260 -33.14 -5.07 15.19
C PRO A 260 -33.22 -5.11 13.66
N GLU A 261 -32.97 -6.28 13.09
CA GLU A 261 -33.02 -6.54 11.65
C GLU A 261 -34.48 -6.59 11.16
N PRO A 262 -34.85 -5.96 10.03
CA PRO A 262 -36.12 -6.22 9.38
C PRO A 262 -36.14 -7.63 8.77
N ALA A 263 -37.32 -8.24 8.66
CA ALA A 263 -37.46 -9.51 7.95
C ALA A 263 -37.01 -9.37 6.49
N MET A 264 -36.21 -10.32 6.01
CA MET A 264 -35.78 -10.37 4.61
C MET A 264 -36.98 -10.53 3.68
N ASN A 265 -36.85 -9.94 2.48
CA ASN A 265 -37.78 -10.08 1.37
C ASN A 265 -37.10 -10.79 0.18
N GLU A 266 -37.87 -11.22 -0.81
CA GLU A 266 -37.33 -11.97 -1.96
C GLU A 266 -36.16 -11.26 -2.68
N GLU A 267 -36.19 -9.93 -2.78
CA GLU A 267 -35.10 -9.14 -3.39
C GLU A 267 -33.80 -9.18 -2.56
N THR A 268 -33.90 -9.13 -1.23
CA THR A 268 -32.73 -9.25 -0.34
C THR A 268 -32.19 -10.67 -0.28
N GLU A 269 -33.06 -11.69 -0.28
CA GLU A 269 -32.66 -13.10 -0.42
C GLU A 269 -31.89 -13.34 -1.73
N ASP A 270 -32.41 -12.85 -2.86
CA ASP A 270 -31.76 -12.94 -4.18
C ASP A 270 -30.39 -12.24 -4.18
N VAL A 271 -30.29 -11.06 -3.56
CA VAL A 271 -29.00 -10.34 -3.41
C VAL A 271 -28.03 -11.11 -2.51
N CYS A 272 -28.48 -11.68 -1.40
CA CYS A 272 -27.64 -12.49 -0.53
C CYS A 272 -27.11 -13.74 -1.24
N ALA A 273 -27.94 -14.42 -2.05
CA ALA A 273 -27.49 -15.55 -2.88
C ALA A 273 -26.43 -15.14 -3.92
N LEU A 274 -26.58 -13.97 -4.55
CA LEU A 274 -25.58 -13.43 -5.49
C LEU A 274 -24.27 -13.00 -4.79
N LEU A 275 -24.34 -12.50 -3.55
CA LEU A 275 -23.15 -12.18 -2.75
C LEU A 275 -22.43 -13.45 -2.29
N GLN A 276 -23.16 -14.49 -1.87
CA GLN A 276 -22.59 -15.80 -1.54
C GLN A 276 -21.84 -16.40 -2.74
N GLN A 277 -22.44 -16.39 -3.94
CA GLN A 277 -21.76 -16.83 -5.17
C GLN A 277 -20.44 -16.09 -5.46
N CYS A 278 -20.34 -14.80 -5.13
CA CYS A 278 -19.08 -14.06 -5.26
C CYS A 278 -18.01 -14.51 -4.25
N LEU A 279 -18.42 -14.96 -3.05
CA LEU A 279 -17.52 -15.54 -2.05
C LEU A 279 -17.11 -16.97 -2.45
N ASP A 280 -18.06 -17.79 -2.93
CA ASP A 280 -17.79 -19.15 -3.44
C ASP A 280 -16.80 -19.12 -4.62
N LEU A 281 -16.90 -18.11 -5.49
CA LEU A 281 -15.93 -17.86 -6.55
C LEU A 281 -14.56 -17.44 -6.03
N ARG A 282 -14.48 -16.65 -4.95
CA ARG A 282 -13.20 -16.41 -4.26
C ARG A 282 -12.65 -17.70 -3.67
N ASP A 283 -13.46 -18.55 -3.06
CA ASP A 283 -13.01 -19.81 -2.47
C ASP A 283 -12.54 -20.85 -3.50
N LYS A 284 -13.04 -20.79 -4.74
CA LYS A 284 -12.53 -21.52 -5.91
C LYS A 284 -11.15 -21.03 -6.36
N TRP A 285 -10.95 -19.71 -6.41
CA TRP A 285 -9.76 -19.10 -7.01
C TRP A 285 -8.66 -18.73 -6.02
N LEU A 286 -8.93 -18.59 -4.72
CA LEU A 286 -7.92 -18.24 -3.74
C LEU A 286 -6.96 -19.42 -3.50
N PHE A 287 -5.65 -19.20 -3.65
CA PHE A 287 -4.65 -20.19 -3.25
C PHE A 287 -4.74 -20.42 -1.74
N LYS A 288 -4.93 -21.68 -1.34
CA LYS A 288 -4.94 -22.11 0.06
C LYS A 288 -3.69 -22.97 0.32
N PRO A 289 -2.87 -22.64 1.33
CA PRO A 289 -1.74 -23.47 1.73
C PRO A 289 -2.19 -24.86 2.18
N ALA A 290 -1.34 -25.87 1.97
CA ALA A 290 -1.56 -27.26 2.37
C ALA A 290 -1.59 -27.45 3.90
N LEU A 291 -0.89 -26.59 4.64
CA LEU A 291 -0.95 -26.49 6.09
C LEU A 291 -1.45 -25.09 6.49
N SER A 292 -2.60 -25.03 7.14
CA SER A 292 -3.06 -23.81 7.82
C SER A 292 -2.20 -23.53 9.07
N PRO A 293 -2.21 -22.30 9.60
CA PRO A 293 -1.62 -21.99 10.91
C PRO A 293 -2.09 -22.90 12.06
N GLU A 294 -3.29 -23.48 11.95
CA GLU A 294 -3.87 -24.42 12.91
C GLU A 294 -3.39 -25.87 12.69
N ALA A 295 -3.08 -26.24 11.44
CA ALA A 295 -2.57 -27.57 11.08
C ALA A 295 -1.04 -27.67 11.21
N MET A 296 -0.34 -26.54 11.33
CA MET A 296 1.04 -26.51 11.84
C MET A 296 1.00 -26.92 13.32
N GLY A 297 1.49 -28.13 13.61
CA GLY A 297 1.50 -28.69 14.96
C GLY A 297 2.30 -27.84 15.97
N PRO A 298 2.21 -28.16 17.28
CA PRO A 298 2.71 -27.32 18.35
C PRO A 298 4.19 -26.98 18.17
N CYS A 299 4.45 -25.72 17.87
CA CYS A 299 5.78 -25.13 17.73
C CYS A 299 5.97 -24.01 18.75
N GLU A 300 7.21 -23.80 19.18
CA GLU A 300 7.52 -22.73 20.14
C GLU A 300 7.38 -21.35 19.48
N GLU A 301 6.92 -20.35 20.24
CA GLU A 301 6.90 -18.97 19.75
C GLU A 301 8.33 -18.41 19.66
N VAL A 302 8.59 -17.60 18.64
CA VAL A 302 9.95 -17.14 18.31
C VAL A 302 9.97 -15.63 18.13
N ALA A 303 10.89 -14.94 18.81
CA ALA A 303 10.87 -13.49 18.85
C ALA A 303 11.41 -12.81 17.58
N ARG A 304 12.26 -13.51 16.81
CA ARG A 304 12.99 -12.99 15.64
C ARG A 304 13.26 -14.06 14.57
N VAL A 305 13.38 -13.66 13.31
CA VAL A 305 13.56 -14.58 12.18
C VAL A 305 14.89 -15.37 12.27
N SER A 306 15.98 -14.74 12.72
CA SER A 306 17.30 -15.38 12.90
C SER A 306 17.33 -16.52 13.92
N GLN A 307 16.31 -16.65 14.78
CA GLN A 307 16.18 -17.77 15.71
C GLN A 307 15.59 -19.02 15.03
N LEU A 308 14.90 -18.88 13.89
CA LEU A 308 14.45 -19.99 13.05
C LEU A 308 15.59 -20.51 12.15
N GLU A 309 16.33 -19.60 11.52
CA GLU A 309 17.50 -19.95 10.71
C GLU A 309 18.70 -19.03 11.03
N ALA A 310 19.59 -19.52 11.90
CA ALA A 310 20.76 -18.77 12.40
C ALA A 310 21.84 -18.46 11.33
N ARG A 311 21.66 -18.93 10.09
CA ARG A 311 22.50 -18.64 8.92
C ARG A 311 21.62 -18.58 7.66
N PRO A 312 20.87 -17.49 7.41
CA PRO A 312 19.91 -17.41 6.30
C PRO A 312 20.56 -17.58 4.92
N PHE A 313 21.84 -17.23 4.77
CA PHE A 313 22.63 -17.45 3.56
C PHE A 313 23.59 -18.67 3.65
N GLY A 314 23.31 -19.61 4.55
CA GLY A 314 24.07 -20.86 4.67
C GLY A 314 23.70 -21.86 3.58
N TRP A 315 24.54 -21.98 2.55
CA TRP A 315 24.34 -22.99 1.50
C TRP A 315 24.63 -24.42 2.00
N SER A 316 23.76 -25.35 1.59
CA SER A 316 24.01 -26.79 1.63
C SER A 316 23.33 -27.42 0.41
N PRO A 317 24.00 -28.33 -0.34
CA PRO A 317 23.38 -29.06 -1.44
C PRO A 317 22.12 -29.81 -1.00
N GLN A 318 21.13 -29.89 -1.89
CA GLN A 318 19.86 -30.59 -1.67
C GLN A 318 19.59 -31.53 -2.84
N GLU A 319 18.94 -32.66 -2.59
CA GLU A 319 18.58 -33.59 -3.66
C GLU A 319 17.57 -32.96 -4.65
N PRO A 320 17.80 -33.08 -5.97
CA PRO A 320 16.82 -32.71 -6.99
C PRO A 320 15.51 -33.49 -6.83
N SER A 321 14.38 -32.87 -7.21
CA SER A 321 13.09 -33.56 -7.27
C SER A 321 12.88 -34.32 -8.58
N HIS A 322 11.90 -35.23 -8.59
CA HIS A 322 11.51 -36.05 -9.74
C HIS A 322 10.47 -35.39 -10.67
N PHE A 323 10.15 -34.11 -10.43
CA PHE A 323 9.15 -33.37 -11.19
C PHE A 323 9.76 -32.77 -12.46
N GLU A 324 9.09 -32.96 -13.60
CA GLU A 324 9.33 -32.17 -14.81
C GLU A 324 8.31 -31.04 -14.90
N PHE A 325 8.62 -29.98 -15.64
CA PHE A 325 7.70 -28.88 -15.90
C PHE A 325 7.83 -28.34 -17.32
N GLU A 326 6.78 -27.69 -17.81
CA GLU A 326 6.71 -27.13 -19.17
C GLU A 326 5.74 -25.95 -19.19
N MET A 327 6.11 -24.85 -19.84
CA MET A 327 5.19 -23.73 -20.06
C MET A 327 4.23 -24.06 -21.21
N VAL A 328 2.93 -24.04 -20.93
CA VAL A 328 1.88 -24.34 -21.91
C VAL A 328 0.87 -23.19 -21.86
N GLN A 329 0.81 -22.38 -22.92
CA GLN A 329 -0.08 -21.21 -23.02
C GLN A 329 0.13 -20.24 -21.84
N GLY A 330 1.39 -19.96 -21.52
CA GLY A 330 1.84 -19.09 -20.42
C GLY A 330 1.53 -19.58 -19.01
N VAL A 331 1.17 -20.85 -18.83
CA VAL A 331 1.06 -21.49 -17.50
C VAL A 331 2.04 -22.65 -17.44
N ILE A 332 2.95 -22.62 -16.47
CA ILE A 332 3.87 -23.74 -16.21
C ILE A 332 3.08 -24.86 -15.52
N ARG A 333 2.95 -25.98 -16.25
CA ARG A 333 2.40 -27.24 -15.76
C ARG A 333 3.53 -28.09 -15.20
N VAL A 334 3.23 -28.84 -14.16
CA VAL A 334 4.19 -29.73 -13.47
C VAL A 334 3.70 -31.17 -13.59
N TYR A 335 4.59 -32.08 -14.00
CA TYR A 335 4.27 -33.47 -14.28
C TYR A 335 5.02 -34.42 -13.34
N ASN A 336 4.36 -35.53 -12.99
CA ASN A 336 4.98 -36.59 -12.19
C ASN A 336 5.78 -37.56 -13.09
N GLY A 337 7.10 -37.41 -13.10
CA GLY A 337 8.02 -38.29 -13.83
C GLY A 337 8.06 -38.09 -15.35
N SER A 338 9.08 -38.70 -15.97
CA SER A 338 9.54 -38.40 -17.33
C SER A 338 8.67 -38.95 -18.48
N GLN A 339 7.40 -39.22 -18.24
CA GLN A 339 6.42 -39.59 -19.28
C GLN A 339 5.32 -38.54 -19.48
N ARG A 340 5.25 -37.50 -18.63
CA ARG A 340 4.29 -36.37 -18.73
C ARG A 340 2.81 -36.75 -18.91
N GLN A 341 2.40 -37.89 -18.34
CA GLN A 341 1.03 -38.41 -18.45
C GLN A 341 0.06 -37.84 -17.40
N GLU A 342 0.56 -37.38 -16.26
CA GLU A 342 -0.25 -36.87 -15.16
C GLU A 342 0.29 -35.52 -14.68
N GLU A 343 -0.56 -34.49 -14.74
CA GLU A 343 -0.29 -33.14 -14.24
C GLU A 343 -0.49 -33.13 -12.72
N ALA A 344 0.59 -32.96 -11.96
CA ALA A 344 0.60 -33.15 -10.51
C ALA A 344 -0.15 -32.04 -9.75
N PHE A 345 -0.14 -30.81 -10.28
CA PHE A 345 -0.65 -29.61 -9.60
C PHE A 345 -1.50 -28.72 -10.53
N PRO A 346 -2.66 -29.19 -11.01
CA PRO A 346 -3.50 -28.42 -11.92
C PRO A 346 -4.08 -27.15 -11.27
N VAL A 347 -4.19 -26.08 -12.07
CA VAL A 347 -4.80 -24.79 -11.69
C VAL A 347 -6.34 -24.93 -11.60
N PRO A 348 -7.06 -24.20 -10.71
CA PRO A 348 -8.52 -24.36 -10.52
C PRO A 348 -9.45 -24.04 -11.72
N GLY A 349 -8.89 -23.62 -12.86
CA GLY A 349 -9.62 -23.34 -14.10
C GLY A 349 -8.73 -22.69 -15.16
N THR A 350 -9.28 -22.52 -16.36
CA THR A 350 -8.60 -21.85 -17.48
C THR A 350 -8.75 -20.33 -17.40
N SER A 351 -8.00 -19.59 -18.24
CA SER A 351 -8.17 -18.14 -18.40
C SER A 351 -9.58 -17.76 -18.87
N TYR A 352 -10.24 -18.59 -19.70
CA TYR A 352 -11.63 -18.40 -20.11
C TYR A 352 -12.60 -18.49 -18.91
N ASP A 353 -12.36 -19.42 -17.99
CA ASP A 353 -13.16 -19.59 -16.78
C ASP A 353 -12.97 -18.40 -15.84
N PHE A 354 -11.71 -18.00 -15.60
CA PHE A 354 -11.41 -16.82 -14.78
C PHE A 354 -12.05 -15.55 -15.34
N PHE A 355 -11.88 -15.25 -16.64
CA PHE A 355 -12.51 -14.07 -17.23
C PHE A 355 -14.04 -14.19 -17.22
N SER A 356 -14.61 -15.40 -17.31
CA SER A 356 -16.05 -15.62 -17.18
C SER A 356 -16.57 -15.31 -15.78
N ASP A 357 -15.86 -15.76 -14.74
CA ASP A 357 -16.18 -15.52 -13.33
C ASP A 357 -15.99 -14.04 -12.96
N MET A 358 -14.90 -13.41 -13.43
CA MET A 358 -14.65 -11.97 -13.29
C MET A 358 -15.81 -11.15 -13.89
N HIS A 359 -16.32 -11.50 -15.09
CA HIS A 359 -17.49 -10.85 -15.68
C HIS A 359 -18.78 -11.08 -14.87
N TRP A 360 -18.94 -12.22 -14.21
CA TRP A 360 -20.09 -12.49 -13.34
C TRP A 360 -20.08 -11.58 -12.10
N VAL A 361 -18.95 -11.52 -11.40
CA VAL A 361 -18.77 -10.63 -10.22
C VAL A 361 -18.88 -9.16 -10.62
N LEU A 362 -18.31 -8.74 -11.74
CA LEU A 362 -18.50 -7.39 -12.29
C LEU A 362 -19.99 -7.07 -12.51
N ARG A 363 -20.75 -7.99 -13.13
CA ARG A 363 -22.19 -7.80 -13.35
C ARG A 363 -22.96 -7.66 -12.04
N ILE A 364 -22.67 -8.50 -11.04
CA ILE A 364 -23.29 -8.42 -9.71
C ILE A 364 -22.95 -7.09 -9.02
N SER A 365 -21.69 -6.66 -9.06
CA SER A 365 -21.28 -5.35 -8.51
C SER A 365 -21.95 -4.15 -9.20
N ALA A 366 -22.43 -4.32 -10.44
CA ALA A 366 -23.14 -3.30 -11.19
C ALA A 366 -24.65 -3.24 -10.89
N MET A 367 -25.25 -4.30 -10.33
CA MET A 367 -26.70 -4.40 -10.11
C MET A 367 -27.23 -3.40 -9.08
N GLY A 368 -28.42 -2.84 -9.37
CA GLY A 368 -29.11 -1.86 -8.51
C GLY A 368 -29.45 -2.38 -7.11
N PRO A 369 -30.16 -3.53 -6.99
CA PRO A 369 -30.50 -4.13 -5.69
C PRO A 369 -29.26 -4.37 -4.81
N THR A 370 -28.23 -4.99 -5.38
CA THR A 370 -26.95 -5.26 -4.70
C THR A 370 -26.28 -3.98 -4.20
N LYS A 371 -26.25 -2.91 -5.00
CA LYS A 371 -25.72 -1.61 -4.57
C LYS A 371 -26.52 -1.02 -3.41
N SER A 372 -27.85 -1.06 -3.45
CA SER A 372 -28.72 -0.54 -2.39
C SER A 372 -28.57 -1.31 -1.08
N PHE A 373 -28.52 -2.65 -1.15
CA PHE A 373 -28.31 -3.52 -0.01
C PHE A 373 -26.93 -3.28 0.64
N CYS A 374 -25.85 -3.38 -0.14
CA CYS A 374 -24.49 -3.18 0.37
C CYS A 374 -24.28 -1.75 0.91
N HIS A 375 -24.90 -0.72 0.29
CA HIS A 375 -24.91 0.63 0.86
C HIS A 375 -25.52 0.67 2.26
N HIS A 376 -26.68 0.03 2.45
CA HIS A 376 -27.35 0.00 3.75
C HIS A 376 -26.51 -0.74 4.80
N ARG A 377 -25.99 -1.94 4.50
CA ARG A 377 -25.14 -2.71 5.42
C ARG A 377 -23.86 -1.95 5.80
N LEU A 378 -23.15 -1.38 4.82
CA LEU A 378 -21.93 -0.60 5.07
C LEU A 378 -22.19 0.67 5.88
N MET A 379 -23.31 1.36 5.66
CA MET A 379 -23.71 2.51 6.48
C MET A 379 -24.09 2.09 7.91
N LEU A 380 -24.72 0.93 8.07
CA LEU A 380 -25.10 0.37 9.38
C LEU A 380 -23.86 0.02 10.20
N LEU A 381 -22.89 -0.71 9.62
CA LEU A 381 -21.59 -1.02 10.24
C LEU A 381 -20.88 0.24 10.74
N GLU A 382 -20.84 1.29 9.91
CA GLU A 382 -20.24 2.58 10.28
C GLU A 382 -20.93 3.25 11.48
N GLN A 383 -22.27 3.16 11.58
CA GLN A 383 -22.99 3.70 12.74
C GLN A 383 -22.88 2.79 13.98
N LYS A 384 -22.85 1.46 13.81
CA LYS A 384 -22.61 0.50 14.89
C LYS A 384 -21.26 0.78 15.57
N PHE A 385 -20.20 1.05 14.81
CA PHE A 385 -18.89 1.40 15.36
C PHE A 385 -18.90 2.75 16.11
N ARG A 386 -19.51 3.79 15.54
CA ARG A 386 -19.65 5.10 16.22
C ARG A 386 -20.40 5.00 17.54
N LEU A 387 -21.48 4.22 17.59
CA LEU A 387 -22.25 4.00 18.82
C LEU A 387 -21.48 3.13 19.82
N HIS A 388 -20.71 2.14 19.36
CA HIS A 388 -19.79 1.37 20.22
C HIS A 388 -18.74 2.28 20.86
N GLN A 389 -18.10 3.17 20.09
CA GLN A 389 -17.16 4.17 20.65
C GLN A 389 -17.85 5.04 21.72
N GLN A 390 -19.08 5.51 21.48
CA GLN A 390 -19.85 6.29 22.45
C GLN A 390 -20.23 5.52 23.75
N LEU A 391 -20.31 4.18 23.70
CA LEU A 391 -20.70 3.34 24.85
C LEU A 391 -19.52 2.67 25.57
N ASN A 392 -18.36 2.55 24.90
CA ASN A 392 -17.28 1.67 25.32
C ASN A 392 -15.87 2.28 25.24
N ALA A 393 -15.64 3.47 24.66
CA ALA A 393 -14.28 4.02 24.50
C ALA A 393 -13.52 4.18 25.85
N ASP A 394 -14.19 4.61 26.91
CA ASP A 394 -13.58 4.71 28.25
C ASP A 394 -13.18 3.32 28.80
N LYS A 395 -13.99 2.28 28.52
CA LYS A 395 -13.70 0.89 28.90
C LYS A 395 -12.53 0.33 28.09
N GLU A 396 -12.44 0.64 26.79
CA GLU A 396 -11.28 0.28 25.96
C GLU A 396 -9.99 0.96 26.49
N PHE A 397 -10.07 2.23 26.91
CA PHE A 397 -8.95 2.94 27.52
C PHE A 397 -8.53 2.37 28.89
N LEU A 398 -9.49 1.94 29.72
CA LEU A 398 -9.25 1.25 30.99
C LEU A 398 -8.66 -0.15 30.76
N ALA A 399 -9.18 -0.91 29.81
CA ALA A 399 -8.66 -2.22 29.41
C ALA A 399 -7.17 -2.14 29.02
N GLN A 400 -6.76 -1.12 28.26
CA GLN A 400 -5.33 -0.87 27.97
C GLN A 400 -4.46 -0.65 29.23
N LYS A 401 -5.02 -0.23 30.37
CA LYS A 401 -4.25 -0.13 31.63
C LYS A 401 -3.92 -1.49 32.23
N SER A 402 -4.61 -2.55 31.85
CA SER A 402 -4.24 -3.93 32.24
C SER A 402 -2.91 -4.39 31.64
N ALA A 403 -2.41 -3.71 30.58
CA ALA A 403 -1.15 -4.00 29.89
C ALA A 403 -0.11 -2.87 30.07
N PRO A 404 0.34 -2.56 31.31
CA PRO A 404 1.15 -1.38 31.63
C PRO A 404 2.55 -1.32 30.99
N HIS A 405 2.98 -2.41 30.33
CA HIS A 405 4.22 -2.49 29.56
C HIS A 405 4.01 -2.33 28.04
N ARG A 406 2.78 -2.06 27.59
CA ARG A 406 2.46 -1.80 26.19
C ARG A 406 1.81 -0.42 26.01
N ASP A 407 2.15 0.16 24.88
CA ASP A 407 1.59 1.38 24.33
C ASP A 407 1.79 1.34 22.81
N PHE A 408 1.39 2.39 22.10
CA PHE A 408 1.57 2.47 20.65
C PHE A 408 3.03 2.30 20.19
N TYR A 409 4.02 2.69 20.99
CA TYR A 409 5.44 2.57 20.64
C TYR A 409 5.98 1.15 20.87
N ASN A 410 5.48 0.46 21.89
CA ASN A 410 5.92 -0.87 22.33
C ASN A 410 5.12 -2.06 21.76
N VAL A 411 4.22 -1.81 20.80
CA VAL A 411 3.54 -2.85 20.00
C VAL A 411 4.15 -2.95 18.60
N ARG A 412 4.29 -4.19 18.12
CA ARG A 412 4.85 -4.48 16.79
C ARG A 412 3.99 -3.84 15.70
N LYS A 413 4.64 -3.33 14.67
CA LYS A 413 4.00 -2.83 13.44
C LYS A 413 4.92 -3.08 12.26
N VAL A 414 4.32 -3.60 11.20
CA VAL A 414 4.98 -3.85 9.91
C VAL A 414 4.55 -2.77 8.93
N ASP A 415 5.50 -2.21 8.19
CA ASP A 415 5.22 -1.47 6.97
C ASP A 415 4.92 -2.47 5.84
N THR A 416 3.64 -2.71 5.61
CA THR A 416 3.15 -3.71 4.65
C THR A 416 3.21 -3.24 3.20
N HIS A 417 3.50 -1.95 2.95
CA HIS A 417 3.73 -1.44 1.60
C HIS A 417 4.82 -0.36 1.56
N VAL A 418 6.01 -0.77 1.15
CA VAL A 418 7.15 0.13 0.89
C VAL A 418 8.02 -0.39 -0.27
N HIS A 419 8.37 0.50 -1.20
CA HIS A 419 9.30 0.21 -2.30
C HIS A 419 10.76 0.33 -1.83
N HIS A 420 11.58 -0.70 -2.08
CA HIS A 420 12.99 -0.71 -1.67
C HIS A 420 13.78 0.49 -2.21
N SER A 421 13.55 0.88 -3.46
CA SER A 421 14.21 2.02 -4.11
C SER A 421 13.89 3.40 -3.51
N ALA A 422 13.01 3.47 -2.51
CA ALA A 422 12.68 4.68 -1.76
C ALA A 422 12.61 4.49 -0.25
N CYS A 423 13.08 3.36 0.29
CA CYS A 423 12.96 3.08 1.73
C CYS A 423 13.76 4.06 2.64
N MET A 424 14.81 4.69 2.10
CA MET A 424 15.64 5.68 2.80
C MET A 424 15.06 7.11 2.78
N HIS A 425 15.31 7.87 3.84
CA HIS A 425 14.98 9.31 3.90
C HIS A 425 15.91 10.16 3.01
N GLN A 426 15.41 11.27 2.45
CA GLN A 426 16.19 12.16 1.55
C GLN A 426 17.50 12.66 2.17
N LYS A 427 17.49 13.00 3.47
CA LYS A 427 18.67 13.48 4.19
C LYS A 427 19.71 12.37 4.41
N HIS A 428 19.27 11.10 4.43
CA HIS A 428 20.14 9.93 4.48
C HIS A 428 20.80 9.69 3.13
N LEU A 429 20.02 9.62 2.04
CA LEU A 429 20.55 9.47 0.68
C LEU A 429 21.55 10.60 0.33
N LEU A 430 21.20 11.86 0.62
CA LEU A 430 22.10 13.01 0.41
C LEU A 430 23.40 12.89 1.22
N ARG A 431 23.33 12.46 2.49
CA ARG A 431 24.50 12.21 3.35
C ARG A 431 25.39 11.11 2.76
N PHE A 432 24.77 10.05 2.24
CA PHE A 432 25.47 8.92 1.62
C PHE A 432 26.19 9.34 0.33
N ILE A 433 25.52 10.05 -0.58
CA ILE A 433 26.10 10.61 -1.81
C ILE A 433 27.28 11.54 -1.47
N LYS A 434 27.13 12.45 -0.50
CA LYS A 434 28.24 13.31 -0.02
C LYS A 434 29.39 12.53 0.62
N SER A 435 29.11 11.41 1.29
CA SER A 435 30.12 10.52 1.86
C SER A 435 30.94 9.85 0.74
N LYS A 436 30.27 9.25 -0.26
CA LYS A 436 30.94 8.59 -1.39
C LYS A 436 31.75 9.56 -2.24
N LEU A 437 31.19 10.71 -2.62
CA LEU A 437 31.92 11.76 -3.37
C LEU A 437 33.15 12.31 -2.61
N LYS A 438 33.22 12.15 -1.28
CA LYS A 438 34.39 12.55 -0.47
C LYS A 438 35.40 11.42 -0.23
N LYS A 439 34.95 10.18 -0.09
CA LYS A 439 35.80 9.00 0.24
C LYS A 439 36.34 8.29 -0.99
N GLU A 440 35.49 8.13 -2.00
CA GLU A 440 35.69 7.27 -3.17
C GLU A 440 35.43 8.06 -4.49
N PRO A 441 36.01 9.26 -4.69
CA PRO A 441 35.73 10.08 -5.87
C PRO A 441 36.30 9.53 -7.18
N ASP A 442 37.39 8.76 -7.12
CA ASP A 442 38.08 8.19 -8.29
C ASP A 442 37.54 6.81 -8.70
N GLU A 443 36.49 6.31 -8.04
CA GLU A 443 35.84 5.03 -8.36
C GLU A 443 35.09 5.12 -9.69
N VAL A 444 35.17 4.09 -10.54
CA VAL A 444 34.51 4.04 -11.85
C VAL A 444 33.06 3.60 -11.71
N VAL A 445 32.11 4.49 -12.00
CA VAL A 445 30.70 4.29 -11.61
C VAL A 445 29.72 4.08 -12.78
N ILE A 446 30.09 4.48 -14.00
CA ILE A 446 29.23 4.37 -15.18
C ILE A 446 30.07 4.30 -16.47
N PHE A 447 29.55 3.61 -17.50
CA PHE A 447 30.09 3.64 -18.86
C PHE A 447 29.10 4.35 -19.79
N ARG A 448 29.51 5.45 -20.42
CA ARG A 448 28.73 6.20 -21.41
C ARG A 448 29.65 6.92 -22.39
N ASP A 449 29.10 7.25 -23.56
CA ASP A 449 29.76 8.12 -24.54
C ASP A 449 31.15 7.56 -24.97
N GLY A 450 31.27 6.22 -25.01
CA GLY A 450 32.49 5.46 -25.28
C GLY A 450 33.53 5.42 -24.14
N LYS A 451 33.20 5.93 -22.95
CA LYS A 451 34.14 6.13 -21.83
C LYS A 451 33.62 5.57 -20.51
N TRP A 452 34.55 5.07 -19.71
CA TRP A 452 34.34 4.83 -18.29
C TRP A 452 34.51 6.16 -17.55
N LEU A 453 33.54 6.53 -16.71
CA LEU A 453 33.57 7.78 -15.95
C LEU A 453 33.67 7.49 -14.45
N THR A 454 34.57 8.20 -13.78
CA THR A 454 34.68 8.19 -12.31
C THR A 454 33.54 8.96 -11.66
N LEU A 455 33.31 8.73 -10.36
CA LEU A 455 32.30 9.46 -9.59
C LEU A 455 32.55 10.98 -9.64
N ARG A 456 33.82 11.42 -9.61
CA ARG A 456 34.20 12.82 -9.77
C ARG A 456 33.81 13.36 -11.15
N GLU A 457 34.21 12.68 -12.23
CA GLU A 457 33.91 13.11 -13.60
C GLU A 457 32.39 13.16 -13.88
N VAL A 458 31.60 12.25 -13.29
CA VAL A 458 30.14 12.32 -13.37
C VAL A 458 29.61 13.61 -12.74
N PHE A 459 30.04 13.96 -11.52
CA PHE A 459 29.59 15.18 -10.85
C PHE A 459 30.09 16.47 -11.55
N GLU A 460 31.32 16.46 -12.06
CA GLU A 460 31.87 17.54 -12.88
C GLU A 460 31.09 17.71 -14.19
N SER A 461 30.75 16.62 -14.88
CA SER A 461 29.93 16.66 -16.11
C SER A 461 28.51 17.19 -15.90
N LEU A 462 27.98 17.06 -14.68
CA LEU A 462 26.69 17.60 -14.26
C LEU A 462 26.78 19.03 -13.70
N THR A 463 27.99 19.61 -13.62
CA THR A 463 28.27 20.92 -13.00
C THR A 463 27.84 21.03 -11.52
N LEU A 464 27.81 19.90 -10.80
CA LEU A 464 27.39 19.83 -9.40
C LEU A 464 28.59 19.62 -8.47
N THR A 465 28.85 20.55 -7.54
CA THR A 465 29.87 20.33 -6.49
C THR A 465 29.27 19.74 -5.23
N GLY A 466 30.09 19.01 -4.44
CA GLY A 466 29.68 18.45 -3.14
C GLY A 466 29.26 19.49 -2.09
N TYR A 467 29.55 20.78 -2.32
CA TYR A 467 29.06 21.88 -1.49
C TYR A 467 27.58 22.19 -1.78
N ASP A 468 27.23 22.31 -3.07
CA ASP A 468 25.92 22.78 -3.54
C ASP A 468 24.78 21.78 -3.33
N LEU A 469 25.10 20.48 -3.20
CA LEU A 469 24.10 19.45 -2.96
C LEU A 469 23.38 19.70 -1.62
N ASN A 470 22.07 19.85 -1.65
CA ASN A 470 21.21 19.98 -0.48
C ASN A 470 19.91 19.18 -0.74
N VAL A 471 18.95 19.21 0.18
CA VAL A 471 17.73 18.39 0.03
C VAL A 471 16.82 18.95 -1.07
N ASP A 472 16.77 20.27 -1.23
CA ASP A 472 15.95 20.91 -2.27
C ASP A 472 16.56 20.69 -3.66
N THR A 473 17.90 20.75 -3.80
CA THR A 473 18.57 20.45 -5.08
C THR A 473 18.59 18.96 -5.43
N LEU A 474 18.42 18.07 -4.45
CA LEU A 474 18.18 16.63 -4.71
C LEU A 474 16.86 16.42 -5.48
N ASP A 475 15.87 17.30 -5.30
CA ASP A 475 14.58 17.36 -5.98
C ASP A 475 13.74 16.06 -5.98
N MET A 476 13.94 15.15 -5.02
CA MET A 476 13.22 13.86 -4.98
C MET A 476 11.87 13.90 -4.26
N HIS A 477 11.48 15.03 -3.65
CA HIS A 477 10.19 15.15 -2.99
C HIS A 477 9.04 15.22 -4.01
N ALA A 478 7.97 14.46 -3.77
CA ALA A 478 6.70 14.61 -4.47
C ALA A 478 6.10 15.99 -4.14
N ASP A 479 5.54 16.66 -5.15
CA ASP A 479 5.06 18.04 -5.04
C ASP A 479 3.66 18.21 -5.63
N LYS A 480 3.09 19.43 -5.56
CA LYS A 480 1.78 19.74 -6.15
C LYS A 480 1.70 19.52 -7.67
N ASN A 481 2.84 19.32 -8.34
CA ASN A 481 2.91 19.04 -9.77
C ASN A 481 3.02 17.54 -10.10
N THR A 482 3.20 16.66 -9.10
CA THR A 482 3.08 15.19 -9.23
C THR A 482 1.63 14.70 -9.14
N PHE A 483 0.70 15.51 -8.65
CA PHE A 483 -0.72 15.18 -8.56
C PHE A 483 -1.34 14.91 -9.94
N HIS A 484 -1.92 13.72 -10.12
CA HIS A 484 -2.37 13.15 -11.39
C HIS A 484 -1.27 13.06 -12.48
N ARG A 485 0.01 13.02 -12.08
CA ARG A 485 1.18 12.99 -12.96
C ARG A 485 2.18 11.94 -12.50
N PHE A 486 1.77 10.68 -12.61
CA PHE A 486 2.58 9.51 -12.29
C PHE A 486 3.87 9.41 -13.13
N ASP A 487 3.88 10.02 -14.33
CA ASP A 487 5.09 10.22 -15.13
C ASP A 487 6.11 11.14 -14.44
N ARG A 488 5.65 12.22 -13.81
CA ARG A 488 6.51 13.14 -13.04
C ARG A 488 6.96 12.51 -11.72
N PHE A 489 6.12 11.71 -11.08
CA PHE A 489 6.51 10.90 -9.90
C PHE A 489 7.60 9.88 -10.25
N ASN A 490 7.49 9.18 -11.38
CA ASN A 490 8.55 8.27 -11.84
C ASN A 490 9.91 8.95 -12.11
N LEU A 491 9.90 10.26 -12.40
CA LEU A 491 11.11 11.08 -12.52
C LEU A 491 11.68 11.54 -11.17
N LYS A 492 10.87 11.60 -10.10
CA LYS A 492 11.32 11.96 -8.73
C LYS A 492 12.22 10.90 -8.08
N TYR A 493 12.23 9.67 -8.59
CA TYR A 493 13.27 8.68 -8.30
C TYR A 493 14.66 9.03 -8.89
N ASN A 494 14.82 10.10 -9.69
CA ASN A 494 16.11 10.54 -10.23
C ASN A 494 16.76 11.59 -9.30
N PRO A 495 17.86 11.29 -8.59
CA PRO A 495 18.56 12.27 -7.76
C PRO A 495 19.04 13.47 -8.58
N PHE A 496 18.76 14.69 -8.12
CA PHE A 496 19.07 15.94 -8.83
C PHE A 496 18.42 16.03 -10.22
N GLY A 497 17.33 15.28 -10.45
CA GLY A 497 16.69 15.07 -11.76
C GLY A 497 17.46 14.15 -12.71
N GLN A 498 18.63 13.64 -12.33
CA GLN A 498 19.57 12.95 -13.23
C GLN A 498 19.43 11.43 -13.16
N SER A 499 19.03 10.82 -14.30
CA SER A 499 18.94 9.35 -14.44
C SER A 499 20.27 8.64 -14.18
N ARG A 500 21.40 9.25 -14.59
CA ARG A 500 22.77 8.78 -14.30
C ARG A 500 22.98 8.51 -12.80
N LEU A 501 22.48 9.38 -11.92
CA LEU A 501 22.65 9.24 -10.47
C LEU A 501 21.69 8.20 -9.86
N ARG A 502 20.52 7.96 -10.47
CA ARG A 502 19.64 6.84 -10.11
C ARG A 502 20.26 5.50 -10.46
N GLU A 503 20.91 5.41 -11.62
CA GLU A 503 21.65 4.23 -12.08
C GLU A 503 22.79 3.88 -11.10
N ILE A 504 23.55 4.88 -10.65
CA ILE A 504 24.69 4.70 -9.74
C ILE A 504 24.26 4.35 -8.30
N PHE A 505 23.26 5.06 -7.73
CA PHE A 505 22.94 4.97 -6.30
C PHE A 505 21.65 4.19 -5.96
N ILE A 506 20.74 3.98 -6.92
CA ILE A 506 19.37 3.45 -6.69
C ILE A 506 19.04 2.33 -7.70
N LYS A 507 20.06 1.63 -8.21
CA LYS A 507 19.93 0.36 -8.94
C LYS A 507 20.94 -0.66 -8.43
N GLN A 508 20.53 -1.93 -8.48
CA GLN A 508 21.40 -3.08 -8.18
C GLN A 508 22.12 -3.58 -9.45
N ASP A 509 21.43 -3.54 -10.59
CA ASP A 509 21.98 -3.84 -11.92
C ASP A 509 22.66 -2.57 -12.48
N ASN A 510 23.97 -2.44 -12.24
CA ASN A 510 24.84 -1.36 -12.73
C ASN A 510 26.32 -1.78 -12.78
N VAL A 511 27.21 -0.88 -13.22
CA VAL A 511 28.68 -1.09 -13.33
C VAL A 511 29.33 -1.52 -12.01
N LEU A 512 28.83 -1.03 -10.87
CA LEU A 512 29.33 -1.36 -9.52
C LEU A 512 28.67 -2.62 -8.93
N HIS A 513 27.90 -3.38 -9.73
CA HIS A 513 27.06 -4.50 -9.29
C HIS A 513 26.24 -4.16 -8.03
N GLY A 514 25.71 -2.93 -7.98
CA GLY A 514 24.83 -2.48 -6.91
C GLY A 514 25.51 -2.23 -5.56
N SER A 515 26.84 -2.19 -5.50
CA SER A 515 27.62 -2.02 -4.26
C SER A 515 27.17 -0.82 -3.41
N PHE A 516 26.99 0.36 -4.03
CA PHE A 516 26.52 1.56 -3.32
C PHE A 516 25.09 1.42 -2.78
N LEU A 517 24.18 0.78 -3.53
CA LEU A 517 22.81 0.53 -3.05
C LEU A 517 22.80 -0.50 -1.92
N ALA A 518 23.70 -1.49 -1.95
CA ALA A 518 23.85 -2.47 -0.87
C ALA A 518 24.40 -1.85 0.43
N GLU A 519 25.40 -0.96 0.34
CA GLU A 519 25.91 -0.23 1.50
C GLU A 519 24.85 0.70 2.10
N LEU A 520 24.11 1.44 1.26
CA LEU A 520 22.98 2.25 1.71
C LEU A 520 21.87 1.39 2.34
N THR A 521 21.55 0.23 1.75
CA THR A 521 20.57 -0.73 2.31
C THR A 521 21.03 -1.22 3.68
N LYS A 522 22.32 -1.50 3.89
CA LYS A 522 22.88 -1.89 5.21
C LYS A 522 22.73 -0.78 6.26
N GLU A 523 22.94 0.49 5.90
CA GLU A 523 22.65 1.60 6.83
C GLU A 523 21.15 1.64 7.21
N VAL A 524 20.24 1.45 6.24
CA VAL A 524 18.78 1.42 6.50
C VAL A 524 18.37 0.22 7.37
N LEU A 525 18.87 -1.00 7.08
CA LEU A 525 18.61 -2.19 7.88
C LEU A 525 19.10 -2.01 9.33
N SER A 526 20.29 -1.42 9.52
CA SER A 526 20.83 -1.15 10.86
C SER A 526 20.03 -0.12 11.65
N ASP A 527 19.52 0.93 11.00
CA ASP A 527 18.62 1.90 11.65
C ASP A 527 17.26 1.26 11.99
N LEU A 528 16.74 0.36 11.14
CA LEU A 528 15.48 -0.38 11.40
C LEU A 528 15.62 -1.42 12.53
N GLU A 529 16.76 -2.11 12.65
CA GLU A 529 17.03 -3.04 13.75
C GLU A 529 17.17 -2.33 15.11
N ALA A 530 17.72 -1.11 15.12
CA ALA A 530 17.71 -0.25 16.31
C ALA A 530 16.28 0.14 16.70
N SER A 531 15.42 0.41 15.72
CA SER A 531 13.98 0.66 15.88
C SER A 531 13.16 -0.61 16.18
N LYS A 532 13.53 -1.32 17.26
CA LYS A 532 13.06 -2.65 17.71
C LYS A 532 11.62 -3.07 17.34
N TYR A 533 10.64 -2.18 17.36
CA TYR A 533 9.20 -2.46 17.15
C TYR A 533 8.68 -2.23 15.71
N GLN A 534 9.51 -1.68 14.82
CA GLN A 534 9.20 -1.41 13.42
C GLN A 534 9.83 -2.49 12.54
N HIS A 535 9.04 -3.00 11.60
CA HIS A 535 9.40 -4.03 10.62
C HIS A 535 8.96 -3.59 9.23
N ALA A 536 9.50 -4.16 8.15
CA ALA A 536 9.18 -3.74 6.78
C ALA A 536 9.07 -4.89 5.77
N GLU A 537 8.23 -4.70 4.76
CA GLU A 537 8.06 -5.61 3.62
C GLU A 537 8.54 -4.95 2.33
N TYR A 538 9.86 -4.93 2.13
CA TYR A 538 10.48 -4.23 1.00
C TYR A 538 10.20 -4.93 -0.32
N ARG A 539 9.64 -4.18 -1.26
CA ARG A 539 9.42 -4.63 -2.64
C ARG A 539 10.62 -4.32 -3.52
N ILE A 540 11.09 -5.33 -4.25
CA ILE A 540 12.22 -5.22 -5.19
C ILE A 540 11.82 -5.78 -6.56
N SER A 541 12.30 -5.15 -7.64
CA SER A 541 11.78 -5.42 -9.00
C SER A 541 12.49 -6.56 -9.71
N ILE A 542 11.71 -7.46 -10.31
CA ILE A 542 12.11 -8.26 -11.48
C ILE A 542 11.31 -7.74 -12.67
N TYR A 543 11.97 -7.49 -13.80
CA TYR A 543 11.35 -6.87 -14.97
C TYR A 543 10.90 -7.88 -16.03
N GLY A 544 11.41 -9.11 -15.98
CA GLY A 544 11.08 -10.16 -16.95
C GLY A 544 11.69 -9.94 -18.34
N ARG A 545 12.73 -9.09 -18.44
CA ARG A 545 13.42 -8.84 -19.72
C ARG A 545 14.32 -10.01 -20.14
N LYS A 546 14.90 -10.72 -19.16
CA LYS A 546 15.79 -11.89 -19.32
C LYS A 546 15.73 -12.76 -18.06
N ARG A 547 15.72 -14.10 -18.21
CA ARG A 547 15.79 -15.08 -17.08
C ARG A 547 16.87 -14.74 -16.04
N VAL A 548 18.05 -14.30 -16.48
CA VAL A 548 19.23 -14.00 -15.64
C VAL A 548 19.03 -12.84 -14.65
N GLU A 549 17.94 -12.06 -14.75
CA GLU A 549 17.63 -11.02 -13.75
C GLU A 549 17.51 -11.59 -12.32
N TRP A 550 17.03 -12.83 -12.18
CA TRP A 550 16.94 -13.52 -10.90
C TRP A 550 18.29 -13.85 -10.29
N ASP A 551 19.24 -14.38 -11.08
CA ASP A 551 20.59 -14.69 -10.60
C ASP A 551 21.34 -13.43 -10.20
N ILE A 552 21.22 -12.35 -10.98
CA ILE A 552 21.84 -11.05 -10.68
C ILE A 552 21.27 -10.49 -9.36
N LEU A 553 19.94 -10.50 -9.18
CA LEU A 553 19.30 -10.02 -7.96
C LEU A 553 19.67 -10.88 -6.73
N ALA A 554 19.63 -12.21 -6.86
CA ALA A 554 19.97 -13.13 -5.78
C ALA A 554 21.45 -13.04 -5.39
N ALA A 555 22.35 -12.91 -6.38
CA ALA A 555 23.76 -12.62 -6.16
C ALA A 555 23.96 -11.31 -5.39
N TRP A 556 23.27 -10.24 -5.79
CA TRP A 556 23.33 -8.95 -5.10
C TRP A 556 22.89 -9.06 -3.63
N ILE A 557 21.79 -9.74 -3.33
CA ILE A 557 21.32 -9.97 -1.95
C ILE A 557 22.32 -10.81 -1.13
N VAL A 558 22.72 -11.98 -1.65
CA VAL A 558 23.49 -12.98 -0.90
C VAL A 558 24.94 -12.53 -0.70
N GLN A 559 25.61 -12.03 -1.74
CA GLN A 559 27.02 -11.63 -1.66
C GLN A 559 27.20 -10.39 -0.78
N ASN A 560 26.22 -9.48 -0.77
CA ASN A 560 26.22 -8.37 0.18
C ASN A 560 25.71 -8.76 1.58
N SER A 561 25.12 -9.94 1.76
CA SER A 561 24.47 -10.37 3.01
C SER A 561 23.35 -9.42 3.48
N LEU A 562 22.41 -9.12 2.58
CA LEU A 562 21.26 -8.22 2.85
C LEU A 562 20.10 -8.98 3.54
N CYS A 563 20.33 -9.37 4.79
CA CYS A 563 19.32 -9.95 5.69
C CYS A 563 19.14 -9.10 6.96
N SER A 564 17.95 -9.16 7.56
CA SER A 564 17.65 -8.53 8.85
C SER A 564 16.54 -9.31 9.58
N ASP A 565 16.53 -9.27 10.91
CA ASP A 565 15.41 -9.78 11.71
C ASP A 565 14.08 -9.04 11.48
N ASN A 566 14.15 -7.79 10.98
CA ASN A 566 13.02 -6.87 10.86
C ASN A 566 12.51 -6.70 9.41
N VAL A 567 13.03 -7.46 8.43
CA VAL A 567 12.71 -7.30 6.99
C VAL A 567 12.46 -8.62 6.29
N VAL A 568 11.41 -8.65 5.46
CA VAL A 568 11.14 -9.69 4.45
C VAL A 568 10.92 -9.05 3.08
N TRP A 569 11.11 -9.82 2.00
CA TRP A 569 11.09 -9.29 0.63
C TRP A 569 9.84 -9.68 -0.15
N LEU A 570 9.32 -8.74 -0.96
CA LEU A 570 8.34 -9.04 -2.02
C LEU A 570 8.96 -8.75 -3.39
N ILE A 571 8.54 -9.50 -4.40
CA ILE A 571 8.97 -9.33 -5.78
C ILE A 571 7.88 -8.59 -6.55
N GLN A 572 8.15 -7.34 -6.93
CA GLN A 572 7.24 -6.55 -7.74
C GLN A 572 7.52 -6.76 -9.24
N ILE A 573 6.47 -7.04 -10.01
CA ILE A 573 6.49 -7.22 -11.46
C ILE A 573 5.86 -5.96 -12.10
N PRO A 574 6.65 -5.07 -12.73
CA PRO A 574 6.11 -3.91 -13.42
C PRO A 574 5.41 -4.31 -14.73
N ARG A 575 4.18 -3.84 -14.93
CA ARG A 575 3.36 -4.15 -16.11
C ARG A 575 3.81 -3.39 -17.37
N LEU A 576 5.05 -3.61 -17.83
CA LEU A 576 5.73 -2.81 -18.86
C LEU A 576 6.04 -3.56 -20.18
N TYR A 577 5.26 -4.60 -20.48
CA TYR A 577 5.40 -5.42 -21.69
C TYR A 577 5.46 -4.60 -22.99
N ASP A 578 4.65 -3.54 -23.11
CA ASP A 578 4.60 -2.68 -24.30
C ASP A 578 5.92 -1.95 -24.56
N ILE A 579 6.59 -1.49 -23.51
CA ILE A 579 7.94 -0.88 -23.60
C ILE A 579 8.95 -1.93 -24.10
N TYR A 580 8.95 -3.13 -23.52
CA TYR A 580 9.93 -4.17 -23.89
C TYR A 580 9.69 -4.73 -25.30
N LYS A 581 8.42 -4.87 -25.72
CA LYS A 581 8.06 -5.25 -27.09
C LYS A 581 8.36 -4.13 -28.10
N ALA A 582 8.23 -2.86 -27.71
CA ALA A 582 8.65 -1.73 -28.55
C ALA A 582 10.18 -1.63 -28.72
N GLN A 583 10.95 -2.05 -27.69
CA GLN A 583 12.41 -2.14 -27.73
C GLN A 583 12.95 -3.41 -28.40
N GLY A 584 12.09 -4.37 -28.77
CA GLY A 584 12.51 -5.65 -29.35
C GLY A 584 13.24 -6.57 -28.35
N LEU A 585 13.03 -6.39 -27.04
CA LEU A 585 13.62 -7.23 -26.00
C LEU A 585 12.87 -8.55 -25.80
N ILE A 586 11.57 -8.58 -26.12
CA ILE A 586 10.69 -9.74 -26.03
C ILE A 586 9.72 -9.77 -27.22
N ASP A 587 9.29 -10.96 -27.62
CA ASP A 587 8.46 -11.17 -28.81
C ASP A 587 6.98 -11.41 -28.54
N ASN A 588 6.62 -12.01 -27.40
CA ASN A 588 5.24 -12.18 -26.97
C ASN A 588 5.14 -12.10 -25.44
N PHE A 589 3.91 -12.15 -24.91
CA PHE A 589 3.72 -12.11 -23.46
C PHE A 589 4.20 -13.38 -22.76
N GLU A 590 4.19 -14.53 -23.44
CA GLU A 590 4.73 -15.78 -22.89
C GLU A 590 6.22 -15.67 -22.54
N GLN A 591 7.03 -15.01 -23.38
CA GLN A 591 8.45 -14.79 -23.08
C GLN A 591 8.68 -13.92 -21.83
N LEU A 592 7.78 -12.97 -21.53
CA LEU A 592 7.82 -12.22 -20.27
C LEU A 592 7.57 -13.15 -19.07
N LEU A 593 6.57 -14.03 -19.18
CA LEU A 593 6.23 -15.01 -18.14
C LEU A 593 7.36 -16.03 -17.96
N ASP A 594 7.97 -16.51 -19.05
CA ASP A 594 9.12 -17.44 -19.02
C ASP A 594 10.32 -16.82 -18.31
N ASN A 595 10.68 -15.57 -18.65
CA ASN A 595 11.76 -14.84 -17.99
C ASN A 595 11.52 -14.64 -16.47
N ILE A 596 10.25 -14.58 -16.03
CA ILE A 596 9.87 -14.38 -14.62
C ILE A 596 9.78 -15.71 -13.87
N PHE A 597 9.10 -16.72 -14.43
CA PHE A 597 8.72 -17.92 -13.70
C PHE A 597 9.66 -19.10 -13.92
N THR A 598 10.20 -19.31 -15.13
CA THR A 598 11.01 -20.51 -15.42
C THR A 598 12.21 -20.67 -14.47
N PRO A 599 13.01 -19.64 -14.14
CA PRO A 599 14.08 -19.73 -13.13
C PRO A 599 13.60 -20.13 -11.73
N LEU A 600 12.35 -19.78 -11.37
CA LEU A 600 11.74 -20.17 -10.09
C LEU A 600 11.35 -21.66 -10.06
N PHE A 601 10.97 -22.24 -11.21
CA PHE A 601 10.76 -23.68 -11.33
C PHE A 601 12.09 -24.44 -11.43
N GLU A 602 13.07 -23.93 -12.18
CA GLU A 602 14.43 -24.50 -12.30
C GLU A 602 15.05 -24.69 -10.90
N VAL A 603 15.10 -23.63 -10.08
CA VAL A 603 15.63 -23.69 -8.69
C VAL A 603 14.72 -24.45 -7.70
N THR A 604 13.42 -24.56 -7.99
CA THR A 604 12.48 -25.31 -7.15
C THR A 604 12.54 -26.81 -7.44
N VAL A 605 12.86 -27.23 -8.67
CA VAL A 605 13.10 -28.64 -9.01
C VAL A 605 14.48 -29.09 -8.55
N ASP A 606 15.53 -28.33 -8.87
CA ASP A 606 16.91 -28.57 -8.43
C ASP A 606 17.53 -27.30 -7.80
N PRO A 607 17.64 -27.23 -6.47
CA PRO A 607 18.30 -26.11 -5.79
C PRO A 607 19.76 -25.88 -6.18
N ASN A 608 20.46 -26.89 -6.71
CA ASN A 608 21.87 -26.80 -7.09
C ASN A 608 22.08 -26.01 -8.39
N SER A 609 21.04 -25.83 -9.20
CA SER A 609 21.05 -25.01 -10.43
C SER A 609 21.30 -23.53 -10.12
N HIS A 610 20.54 -22.95 -9.19
CA HIS A 610 20.62 -21.54 -8.78
C HIS A 610 20.74 -21.42 -7.24
N PRO A 611 21.87 -21.80 -6.62
CA PRO A 611 22.00 -21.92 -5.17
C PRO A 611 21.84 -20.58 -4.42
N GLN A 612 22.27 -19.47 -5.02
CA GLN A 612 22.08 -18.13 -4.44
C GLN A 612 20.60 -17.69 -4.53
N LEU A 613 19.90 -18.05 -5.62
CA LEU A 613 18.46 -17.82 -5.76
C LEU A 613 17.66 -18.64 -4.76
N HIS A 614 18.02 -19.91 -4.51
CA HIS A 614 17.37 -20.72 -3.47
C HIS A 614 17.44 -20.04 -2.10
N LEU A 615 18.61 -19.53 -1.71
CA LEU A 615 18.80 -18.82 -0.43
C LEU A 615 18.03 -17.49 -0.38
N PHE A 616 18.00 -16.71 -1.47
CA PHE A 616 17.18 -15.50 -1.53
C PHE A 616 15.69 -15.81 -1.42
N LEU A 617 15.20 -16.83 -2.12
CA LEU A 617 13.77 -17.19 -2.12
C LEU A 617 13.26 -17.65 -0.73
N LYS A 618 14.11 -18.07 0.20
CA LYS A 618 13.71 -18.30 1.60
C LYS A 618 13.25 -17.01 2.31
N THR A 619 13.79 -15.86 1.93
CA THR A 619 13.46 -14.54 2.52
C THR A 619 12.40 -13.77 1.73
N VAL A 620 11.99 -14.30 0.57
CA VAL A 620 10.87 -13.81 -0.23
C VAL A 620 9.56 -14.40 0.29
N VAL A 621 8.56 -13.53 0.49
CA VAL A 621 7.27 -13.88 1.09
C VAL A 621 6.06 -13.59 0.19
N GLY A 622 6.26 -13.00 -0.99
CA GLY A 622 5.16 -12.68 -1.89
C GLY A 622 5.56 -12.00 -3.19
N PHE A 623 4.57 -11.88 -4.07
CA PHE A 623 4.66 -11.19 -5.36
C PHE A 623 3.64 -10.07 -5.46
N ASP A 624 4.01 -9.01 -6.16
CA ASP A 624 3.25 -7.78 -6.38
C ASP A 624 3.25 -7.45 -7.89
N MET A 625 2.27 -6.68 -8.36
CA MET A 625 2.18 -6.17 -9.73
C MET A 625 2.04 -4.65 -9.68
N VAL A 626 2.91 -3.93 -10.38
CA VAL A 626 3.05 -2.46 -10.29
C VAL A 626 2.96 -1.80 -11.68
N ASP A 627 3.35 -0.51 -11.77
CA ASP A 627 3.07 0.44 -12.86
C ASP A 627 1.69 1.14 -12.77
N ASP A 628 1.60 2.31 -13.38
CA ASP A 628 0.47 3.25 -13.39
C ASP A 628 -0.89 2.58 -13.68
N GLU A 629 -1.74 2.45 -12.67
CA GLU A 629 -3.10 1.94 -12.85
C GLU A 629 -4.00 2.89 -13.65
N SER A 630 -3.67 4.19 -13.76
CA SER A 630 -4.50 5.18 -14.47
C SER A 630 -4.38 5.10 -16.00
N LYS A 631 -3.41 4.35 -16.54
CA LYS A 631 -3.25 4.10 -17.98
C LYS A 631 -4.51 3.43 -18.56
N PRO A 632 -5.13 3.99 -19.62
CA PRO A 632 -6.31 3.40 -20.24
C PRO A 632 -6.01 2.03 -20.89
N GLU A 633 -6.54 0.96 -20.28
CA GLU A 633 -6.45 -0.40 -20.80
C GLU A 633 -7.79 -0.91 -21.38
N ARG A 634 -7.73 -2.03 -22.11
CA ARG A 634 -8.92 -2.69 -22.65
C ARG A 634 -9.27 -3.89 -21.78
N ARG A 635 -10.34 -3.79 -20.98
CA ARG A 635 -10.93 -4.92 -20.22
C ARG A 635 -10.92 -6.20 -21.07
N PRO A 636 -10.34 -7.32 -20.58
CA PRO A 636 -10.24 -8.53 -21.36
C PRO A 636 -11.63 -9.05 -21.72
N ALA A 637 -11.76 -9.67 -22.89
CA ALA A 637 -12.94 -10.46 -23.24
C ALA A 637 -12.91 -11.82 -22.49
N LYS A 638 -13.96 -12.64 -22.63
CA LYS A 638 -13.91 -14.05 -22.22
C LYS A 638 -12.93 -14.85 -23.09
N HIS A 639 -12.99 -14.65 -24.40
CA HIS A 639 -12.07 -15.24 -25.37
C HIS A 639 -10.93 -14.25 -25.66
N MET A 640 -9.90 -14.27 -24.81
CA MET A 640 -8.64 -13.59 -25.08
C MET A 640 -7.70 -14.52 -25.85
N LYS A 641 -6.74 -13.94 -26.58
CA LYS A 641 -5.53 -14.63 -27.06
C LYS A 641 -4.79 -15.29 -25.89
N THR A 642 -4.10 -16.39 -26.16
CA THR A 642 -3.10 -16.96 -25.24
C THR A 642 -1.84 -16.07 -25.15
N PRO A 643 -0.98 -16.26 -24.13
CA PRO A 643 0.27 -15.51 -23.98
C PRO A 643 1.24 -15.69 -25.16
N GLU A 644 1.29 -16.88 -25.74
CA GLU A 644 2.09 -17.19 -26.94
C GLU A 644 1.63 -16.33 -28.13
N GLU A 645 0.31 -16.26 -28.33
CA GLU A 645 -0.34 -15.46 -29.36
C GLU A 645 -0.31 -13.96 -29.09
N TRP A 646 0.04 -13.48 -27.88
CA TRP A 646 0.07 -12.06 -27.55
C TRP A 646 1.35 -11.38 -28.08
N ASP A 647 1.40 -11.26 -29.40
CA ASP A 647 2.42 -10.57 -30.22
C ASP A 647 2.22 -9.05 -30.30
N LEU A 648 1.09 -8.56 -29.78
CA LEU A 648 0.54 -7.24 -30.05
C LEU A 648 1.39 -6.13 -29.41
N LYS A 649 1.48 -4.95 -30.05
CA LYS A 649 2.25 -3.80 -29.53
C LYS A 649 1.64 -3.09 -28.32
N HIS A 650 0.51 -3.55 -27.79
CA HIS A 650 -0.14 -2.94 -26.63
C HIS A 650 -0.06 -3.84 -25.41
N ASN A 651 0.02 -3.19 -24.25
CA ASN A 651 0.09 -3.84 -22.95
C ASN A 651 -1.16 -4.71 -22.73
N PRO A 652 -1.04 -5.96 -22.23
CA PRO A 652 -2.19 -6.67 -21.67
C PRO A 652 -2.83 -5.88 -20.54
N ALA A 653 -4.14 -6.07 -20.34
CA ALA A 653 -4.85 -5.46 -19.21
C ALA A 653 -4.41 -6.05 -17.86
N TYR A 654 -4.60 -5.30 -16.78
CA TYR A 654 -4.31 -5.71 -15.39
C TYR A 654 -4.83 -7.12 -15.08
N ALA A 655 -6.10 -7.41 -15.41
CA ALA A 655 -6.72 -8.71 -15.15
C ALA A 655 -6.05 -9.88 -15.90
N TYR A 656 -5.39 -9.60 -17.04
CA TYR A 656 -4.64 -10.59 -17.80
C TYR A 656 -3.28 -10.88 -17.13
N TYR A 657 -2.55 -9.85 -16.73
CA TYR A 657 -1.36 -9.99 -15.87
C TYR A 657 -1.70 -10.76 -14.58
N ALA A 658 -2.80 -10.38 -13.91
CA ALA A 658 -3.26 -10.99 -12.67
C ALA A 658 -3.45 -12.50 -12.81
N PHE A 659 -4.17 -12.95 -13.85
CA PHE A 659 -4.43 -14.37 -14.07
C PHE A 659 -3.15 -15.18 -14.30
N TYR A 660 -2.29 -14.79 -15.24
CA TYR A 660 -1.09 -15.59 -15.55
C TYR A 660 -0.02 -15.50 -14.45
N THR A 661 0.06 -14.38 -13.73
CA THR A 661 0.88 -14.27 -12.52
C THR A 661 0.38 -15.23 -11.44
N TYR A 662 -0.93 -15.21 -11.16
CA TYR A 662 -1.56 -16.15 -10.23
C TYR A 662 -1.36 -17.62 -10.63
N ALA A 663 -1.60 -17.97 -11.90
CA ALA A 663 -1.61 -19.37 -12.34
C ALA A 663 -0.23 -20.02 -12.21
N ASN A 664 0.84 -19.30 -12.57
CA ASN A 664 2.21 -19.76 -12.37
C ASN A 664 2.60 -19.78 -10.88
N LEU A 665 2.16 -18.82 -10.08
CA LEU A 665 2.37 -18.86 -8.62
C LEU A 665 1.61 -20.00 -7.95
N TYR A 666 0.44 -20.39 -8.44
CA TYR A 666 -0.34 -21.51 -7.92
C TYR A 666 0.40 -22.84 -8.10
N THR A 667 0.83 -23.15 -9.32
CA THR A 667 1.56 -24.40 -9.63
C THR A 667 2.95 -24.40 -8.97
N LEU A 668 3.63 -23.24 -8.93
CA LEU A 668 4.90 -23.07 -8.22
C LEU A 668 4.74 -23.32 -6.72
N ASN A 669 3.74 -22.72 -6.08
CA ASN A 669 3.50 -22.89 -4.64
C ASN A 669 3.17 -24.35 -4.31
N LYS A 670 2.32 -25.04 -5.09
CA LYS A 670 2.01 -26.46 -4.85
C LYS A 670 3.24 -27.36 -5.00
N LEU A 671 4.12 -27.08 -5.97
CA LEU A 671 5.42 -27.75 -6.11
C LEU A 671 6.37 -27.44 -4.93
N ARG A 672 6.38 -26.20 -4.43
CA ARG A 672 7.19 -25.80 -3.27
C ARG A 672 6.70 -26.47 -1.97
N GLU A 673 5.39 -26.54 -1.77
CA GLU A 673 4.77 -27.29 -0.66
C GLU A 673 5.14 -28.78 -0.71
N ALA A 674 5.09 -29.40 -1.90
CA ALA A 674 5.48 -30.80 -2.09
C ALA A 674 6.96 -31.08 -1.80
N ARG A 675 7.81 -30.04 -1.75
CA ARG A 675 9.22 -30.11 -1.31
C ARG A 675 9.48 -29.54 0.09
N GLY A 676 8.44 -29.11 0.82
CA GLY A 676 8.58 -28.49 2.15
C GLY A 676 9.23 -27.10 2.13
N LEU A 677 9.20 -26.39 1.00
CA LEU A 677 9.72 -25.03 0.83
C LEU A 677 8.65 -23.98 1.11
N ASN A 678 9.06 -22.75 1.43
CA ASN A 678 8.15 -21.63 1.66
C ASN A 678 7.38 -21.23 0.38
N THR A 679 6.10 -20.92 0.53
CA THR A 679 5.21 -20.41 -0.53
C THR A 679 5.23 -18.88 -0.60
N PHE A 680 4.76 -18.32 -1.71
CA PHE A 680 4.66 -16.88 -1.93
C PHE A 680 3.20 -16.43 -2.05
N ALA A 681 2.78 -15.44 -1.27
CA ALA A 681 1.45 -14.83 -1.38
C ALA A 681 1.37 -13.84 -2.55
N LEU A 682 0.28 -13.84 -3.32
CA LEU A 682 0.00 -12.81 -4.32
C LEU A 682 -0.68 -11.61 -3.66
N ARG A 683 0.03 -10.47 -3.63
CA ARG A 683 -0.31 -9.26 -2.86
C ARG A 683 -0.09 -7.98 -3.69
N PRO A 684 -0.87 -7.76 -4.77
CA PRO A 684 -0.61 -6.72 -5.76
C PRO A 684 -1.09 -5.34 -5.31
N HIS A 685 -0.61 -4.29 -5.99
CA HIS A 685 -1.34 -3.02 -6.09
C HIS A 685 -2.67 -3.27 -6.80
N ALA A 686 -3.76 -2.79 -6.22
CA ALA A 686 -5.08 -2.88 -6.86
C ALA A 686 -5.98 -1.70 -6.49
N GLY A 687 -6.37 -0.91 -7.49
CA GLY A 687 -7.41 0.10 -7.35
C GLY A 687 -7.00 1.31 -6.50
N GLU A 688 -5.73 1.70 -6.54
CA GLU A 688 -5.35 3.08 -6.24
C GLU A 688 -5.98 4.03 -7.28
N ALA A 689 -5.73 3.73 -8.56
CA ALA A 689 -6.32 4.37 -9.72
C ALA A 689 -7.05 3.32 -10.59
N GLY A 690 -7.05 3.50 -11.91
CA GLY A 690 -7.64 2.54 -12.84
C GLY A 690 -9.15 2.29 -12.70
N ASP A 691 -9.54 1.14 -13.24
CA ASP A 691 -10.92 0.68 -13.38
C ASP A 691 -11.28 -0.36 -12.30
N VAL A 692 -12.58 -0.60 -12.11
CA VAL A 692 -13.10 -1.37 -10.96
C VAL A 692 -12.85 -2.89 -11.07
N ASP A 693 -12.49 -3.39 -12.25
CA ASP A 693 -12.14 -4.79 -12.49
C ASP A 693 -10.76 -5.20 -11.97
N HIS A 694 -9.86 -4.24 -11.68
CA HIS A 694 -8.61 -4.50 -10.95
C HIS A 694 -8.93 -5.10 -9.57
N LEU A 695 -9.89 -4.49 -8.87
CA LEU A 695 -10.38 -4.94 -7.57
C LEU A 695 -11.17 -6.26 -7.64
N VAL A 696 -11.86 -6.54 -8.76
CA VAL A 696 -12.52 -7.84 -8.97
C VAL A 696 -11.50 -8.96 -9.22
N SER A 697 -10.44 -8.66 -9.97
CA SER A 697 -9.33 -9.60 -10.20
C SER A 697 -8.65 -9.95 -8.87
N ALA A 698 -8.36 -8.94 -8.05
CA ALA A 698 -7.78 -9.15 -6.73
C ALA A 698 -8.72 -9.87 -5.74
N LEU A 699 -10.02 -9.57 -5.77
CA LEU A 699 -11.04 -10.27 -4.97
C LEU A 699 -11.06 -11.79 -5.23
N LEU A 700 -10.79 -12.23 -6.45
CA LEU A 700 -10.73 -13.65 -6.79
C LEU A 700 -9.37 -14.29 -6.51
N LEU A 701 -8.26 -13.61 -6.83
CA LEU A 701 -6.93 -14.23 -6.91
C LEU A 701 -5.99 -13.98 -5.72
N CYS A 702 -6.22 -12.92 -4.93
CA CYS A 702 -5.19 -12.36 -4.03
C CYS A 702 -5.53 -12.50 -2.54
N GLU A 703 -4.51 -12.60 -1.69
CA GLU A 703 -4.68 -12.71 -0.23
C GLU A 703 -5.05 -11.34 0.38
N ASN A 704 -4.29 -10.31 0.02
CA ASN A 704 -4.50 -8.91 0.39
C ASN A 704 -3.98 -8.01 -0.75
N ILE A 705 -4.20 -6.69 -0.67
CA ILE A 705 -3.79 -5.72 -1.71
C ILE A 705 -3.15 -4.46 -1.13
N ALA A 706 -2.33 -3.79 -1.92
CA ALA A 706 -1.99 -2.40 -1.70
C ALA A 706 -3.08 -1.45 -2.22
N HIS A 707 -3.26 -0.33 -1.52
CA HIS A 707 -4.20 0.77 -1.78
C HIS A 707 -5.69 0.44 -1.64
N GLY A 708 -6.35 -0.18 -2.63
CA GLY A 708 -7.80 -0.45 -2.56
C GLY A 708 -8.73 0.79 -2.53
N ILE A 709 -8.22 2.01 -2.77
CA ILE A 709 -8.96 3.29 -2.67
C ILE A 709 -10.30 3.22 -3.42
N ASN A 710 -10.28 2.63 -4.61
CA ASN A 710 -11.42 2.58 -5.53
C ASN A 710 -12.54 1.64 -5.12
N LEU A 711 -12.41 0.90 -4.00
CA LEU A 711 -13.56 0.32 -3.31
C LEU A 711 -14.60 1.39 -2.95
N ARG A 712 -14.20 2.65 -2.76
CA ARG A 712 -15.13 3.80 -2.60
C ARG A 712 -16.07 4.03 -3.79
N LYS A 713 -15.72 3.52 -4.98
CA LYS A 713 -16.52 3.62 -6.22
C LYS A 713 -17.51 2.45 -6.35
N SER A 714 -17.34 1.36 -5.59
CA SER A 714 -18.13 0.13 -5.72
C SER A 714 -18.48 -0.48 -4.36
N LEU A 715 -19.64 -0.07 -3.83
CA LEU A 715 -20.14 -0.51 -2.53
C LEU A 715 -20.33 -2.05 -2.43
N PRO A 716 -20.76 -2.80 -3.47
CA PRO A 716 -20.79 -4.25 -3.41
C PRO A 716 -19.39 -4.87 -3.24
N LEU A 717 -18.36 -4.33 -3.91
CA LEU A 717 -16.99 -4.83 -3.72
C LEU A 717 -16.44 -4.43 -2.35
N GLN A 718 -16.73 -3.23 -1.85
CA GLN A 718 -16.37 -2.84 -0.48
C GLN A 718 -16.99 -3.80 0.55
N TYR A 719 -18.23 -4.24 0.34
CA TYR A 719 -18.89 -5.21 1.23
C TYR A 719 -18.34 -6.63 1.07
N LEU A 720 -18.00 -7.08 -0.15
CA LEU A 720 -17.35 -8.38 -0.36
C LEU A 720 -15.93 -8.44 0.25
N PHE A 721 -15.14 -7.37 0.13
CA PHE A 721 -13.84 -7.23 0.83
C PHE A 721 -14.00 -7.25 2.35
N TYR A 722 -15.10 -6.68 2.89
CA TYR A 722 -15.44 -6.77 4.31
C TYR A 722 -15.83 -8.20 4.73
N LEU A 723 -16.73 -8.87 4.01
CA LEU A 723 -17.18 -10.23 4.32
C LEU A 723 -16.04 -11.24 4.26
N ALA A 724 -15.16 -11.12 3.25
CA ALA A 724 -13.97 -11.96 3.10
C ALA A 724 -12.74 -11.47 3.90
N GLN A 725 -12.88 -10.41 4.72
CA GLN A 725 -11.83 -9.79 5.54
C GLN A 725 -10.48 -9.60 4.81
N ILE A 726 -10.54 -9.15 3.55
CA ILE A 726 -9.35 -8.98 2.70
C ILE A 726 -8.53 -7.79 3.20
N GLY A 727 -7.23 -8.02 3.40
CA GLY A 727 -6.32 -6.99 3.87
C GLY A 727 -6.12 -5.86 2.87
N LEU A 728 -6.19 -4.62 3.38
CA LEU A 728 -5.93 -3.38 2.64
C LEU A 728 -4.72 -2.66 3.24
N CYS A 729 -3.61 -2.67 2.51
CA CYS A 729 -2.36 -1.99 2.87
C CYS A 729 -2.35 -0.59 2.26
N MET A 730 -2.70 0.44 3.04
CA MET A 730 -2.95 1.79 2.53
C MET A 730 -1.86 2.78 2.92
N SER A 731 -1.46 3.65 1.99
CA SER A 731 -0.44 4.68 2.20
C SER A 731 -0.99 6.11 1.97
N PRO A 732 -1.75 6.67 2.94
CA PRO A 732 -2.49 7.93 2.79
C PRO A 732 -1.69 9.16 2.35
N LEU A 733 -0.44 9.34 2.80
CA LEU A 733 0.42 10.46 2.40
C LEU A 733 0.88 10.33 0.94
N SER A 734 1.12 9.10 0.46
CA SER A 734 1.36 8.82 -0.96
C SER A 734 0.14 9.20 -1.80
N ASN A 735 -1.03 8.68 -1.42
CA ASN A 735 -2.25 8.91 -2.20
C ASN A 735 -2.62 10.41 -2.20
N ASN A 736 -2.33 11.15 -1.14
CA ASN A 736 -2.47 12.62 -1.07
C ASN A 736 -1.53 13.36 -2.04
N SER A 737 -0.34 12.82 -2.31
CA SER A 737 0.63 13.40 -3.24
C SER A 737 0.27 13.13 -4.71
N LEU A 738 -0.39 11.99 -4.99
CA LEU A 738 -0.63 11.50 -6.35
C LEU A 738 -2.08 11.60 -6.84
N PHE A 739 -3.09 11.26 -6.03
CA PHE A 739 -4.43 10.94 -6.55
C PHE A 739 -5.61 11.54 -5.78
N LEU A 740 -5.47 11.84 -4.48
CA LEU A 740 -6.62 12.07 -3.61
C LEU A 740 -6.24 12.80 -2.30
N ASP A 741 -6.68 14.06 -2.14
CA ASP A 741 -6.46 14.86 -0.92
C ASP A 741 -6.67 14.05 0.38
N TYR A 742 -5.79 14.21 1.36
CA TYR A 742 -5.77 13.41 2.60
C TYR A 742 -7.12 13.36 3.33
N HIS A 743 -7.82 14.50 3.42
CA HIS A 743 -9.16 14.59 4.05
C HIS A 743 -10.27 13.86 3.27
N LYS A 744 -10.04 13.51 2.00
CA LYS A 744 -10.94 12.74 1.15
C LYS A 744 -10.54 11.26 1.05
N ASN A 745 -9.40 10.84 1.62
CA ASN A 745 -8.97 9.45 1.63
C ASN A 745 -10.01 8.58 2.36
N PRO A 746 -10.42 7.41 1.82
CA PRO A 746 -11.47 6.61 2.42
C PRO A 746 -11.04 5.79 3.66
N PHE A 747 -9.74 5.72 4.00
CA PHE A 747 -9.21 4.95 5.13
C PHE A 747 -10.03 5.04 6.45
N PRO A 748 -10.34 6.22 7.02
CA PRO A 748 -11.12 6.32 8.26
C PRO A 748 -12.55 5.77 8.13
N VAL A 749 -13.14 5.84 6.93
CA VAL A 749 -14.49 5.28 6.64
C VAL A 749 -14.41 3.76 6.50
N PHE A 750 -13.36 3.24 5.86
CA PHE A 750 -13.12 1.80 5.76
C PHE A 750 -12.84 1.20 7.16
N PHE A 751 -12.07 1.90 8.00
CA PHE A 751 -11.78 1.50 9.38
C PHE A 751 -13.02 1.53 10.27
N ALA A 752 -13.86 2.57 10.17
CA ALA A 752 -15.13 2.61 10.89
C ALA A 752 -16.07 1.45 10.49
N ARG A 753 -16.03 1.02 9.23
CA ARG A 753 -16.81 -0.12 8.71
C ARG A 753 -16.21 -1.49 9.05
N GLY A 754 -14.98 -1.56 9.55
CA GLY A 754 -14.33 -2.82 9.94
C GLY A 754 -13.76 -3.64 8.77
N LEU A 755 -13.32 -2.98 7.69
CA LEU A 755 -12.44 -3.63 6.72
C LEU A 755 -11.05 -3.82 7.34
N SER A 756 -10.37 -4.94 7.03
CA SER A 756 -9.04 -5.22 7.58
C SER A 756 -8.00 -4.29 6.94
N LEU A 757 -7.40 -3.41 7.75
CA LEU A 757 -6.57 -2.29 7.28
C LEU A 757 -5.23 -2.24 8.00
N SER A 758 -4.18 -1.95 7.23
CA SER A 758 -2.87 -1.51 7.71
C SER A 758 -2.48 -0.16 7.09
N LEU A 759 -1.69 0.62 7.82
CA LEU A 759 -0.98 1.79 7.29
C LEU A 759 0.42 1.39 6.81
N SER A 760 0.90 2.08 5.78
CA SER A 760 2.16 1.81 5.08
C SER A 760 2.71 3.08 4.42
N THR A 761 3.98 3.09 4.00
CA THR A 761 4.67 4.36 3.62
C THR A 761 4.90 4.59 2.14
N ASP A 762 4.80 3.56 1.30
CA ASP A 762 4.97 3.60 -0.15
C ASP A 762 6.42 3.98 -0.58
N ASP A 763 6.68 5.27 -0.78
CA ASP A 763 8.01 5.84 -1.07
C ASP A 763 8.44 6.84 0.02
N PRO A 764 9.00 6.40 1.16
CA PRO A 764 9.58 7.28 2.20
C PRO A 764 10.46 8.41 1.65
N LEU A 765 11.31 8.09 0.67
CA LEU A 765 12.20 9.04 0.00
C LEU A 765 11.45 10.19 -0.68
N GLN A 766 10.24 9.97 -1.19
CA GLN A 766 9.51 10.98 -1.94
C GLN A 766 8.48 11.74 -1.09
N ILE A 767 8.00 11.13 0.00
CA ILE A 767 6.79 11.56 0.70
C ILE A 767 7.05 12.07 2.12
N HIS A 768 8.03 11.48 2.84
CA HIS A 768 8.13 11.58 4.29
C HIS A 768 9.23 12.55 4.77
N LEU A 769 8.93 13.31 5.83
CA LEU A 769 9.82 14.35 6.36
C LEU A 769 10.63 13.88 7.58
N THR A 770 10.17 12.85 8.30
CA THR A 770 10.81 12.31 9.50
C THR A 770 11.78 11.15 9.20
N LYS A 771 12.51 10.70 10.24
CA LYS A 771 13.33 9.49 10.17
C LYS A 771 12.53 8.18 10.26
N GLU A 772 11.29 8.24 10.72
CA GLU A 772 10.47 7.07 11.07
C GLU A 772 9.17 7.15 10.26
N PRO A 773 9.23 6.92 8.93
CA PRO A 773 8.15 7.27 8.01
C PRO A 773 6.84 6.56 8.36
N LEU A 774 6.90 5.30 8.83
CA LEU A 774 5.72 4.58 9.29
C LEU A 774 5.09 5.27 10.52
N VAL A 775 5.91 5.72 11.48
CA VAL A 775 5.41 6.44 12.67
C VAL A 775 4.80 7.80 12.28
N GLU A 776 5.29 8.44 11.22
CA GLU A 776 4.73 9.67 10.64
C GLU A 776 3.33 9.43 10.04
N GLU A 777 3.10 8.38 9.24
CA GLU A 777 1.76 8.00 8.75
C GLU A 777 0.75 7.79 9.91
N TYR A 778 1.10 6.94 10.90
CA TYR A 778 0.24 6.74 12.07
C TYR A 778 0.01 8.04 12.87
N SER A 779 1.01 8.92 12.94
CA SER A 779 0.89 10.22 13.65
C SER A 779 -0.02 11.20 12.92
N VAL A 780 0.06 11.28 11.59
CA VAL A 780 -0.84 12.13 10.79
C VAL A 780 -2.26 11.55 10.82
N ALA A 781 -2.44 10.24 10.71
CA ALA A 781 -3.73 9.57 10.87
C ALA A 781 -4.36 9.88 12.24
N ALA A 782 -3.60 9.78 13.34
CA ALA A 782 -4.04 10.15 14.68
C ALA A 782 -4.45 11.63 14.77
N GLN A 783 -3.63 12.56 14.29
CA GLN A 783 -3.90 13.98 14.43
C GLN A 783 -4.99 14.51 13.48
N VAL A 784 -5.13 13.96 12.28
CA VAL A 784 -6.09 14.42 11.27
C VAL A 784 -7.45 13.73 11.41
N TRP A 785 -7.47 12.40 11.60
CA TRP A 785 -8.73 11.63 11.72
C TRP A 785 -9.15 11.35 13.16
N LYS A 786 -8.39 11.81 14.16
CA LYS A 786 -8.68 11.69 15.60
C LYS A 786 -8.75 10.23 16.08
N MET A 787 -7.92 9.37 15.50
CA MET A 787 -7.77 7.97 15.91
C MET A 787 -7.14 7.86 17.30
N THR A 788 -7.74 7.03 18.13
CA THR A 788 -7.33 6.75 19.51
C THR A 788 -6.14 5.78 19.56
N ALA A 789 -5.50 5.66 20.73
CA ALA A 789 -4.45 4.67 20.94
C ALA A 789 -4.93 3.23 20.63
N THR A 790 -6.18 2.90 20.95
CA THR A 790 -6.82 1.62 20.57
C THR A 790 -6.86 1.43 19.05
N ASP A 791 -7.30 2.46 18.31
CA ASP A 791 -7.44 2.39 16.86
C ASP A 791 -6.06 2.19 16.19
N LEU A 792 -5.04 2.93 16.64
CA LEU A 792 -3.67 2.79 16.13
C LEU A 792 -3.05 1.43 16.47
N CYS A 793 -3.38 0.84 17.63
CA CYS A 793 -2.94 -0.50 17.99
C CYS A 793 -3.68 -1.59 17.19
N GLU A 794 -4.96 -1.38 16.85
CA GLU A 794 -5.73 -2.28 15.97
C GLU A 794 -5.12 -2.32 14.56
N ILE A 795 -4.81 -1.16 13.98
CA ILE A 795 -4.15 -1.03 12.68
C ILE A 795 -2.73 -1.66 12.70
N ALA A 796 -1.99 -1.50 13.81
CA ALA A 796 -0.68 -2.14 13.99
C ALA A 796 -0.75 -3.67 14.11
N ARG A 797 -1.72 -4.20 14.86
CA ARG A 797 -2.01 -5.64 14.95
C ARG A 797 -2.34 -6.20 13.57
N ASN A 798 -3.19 -5.51 12.81
CA ASN A 798 -3.59 -5.94 11.47
C ASN A 798 -2.42 -5.91 10.48
N SER A 799 -1.47 -4.96 10.60
CA SER A 799 -0.29 -4.95 9.73
C SER A 799 0.66 -6.13 9.98
N VAL A 800 0.76 -6.63 11.22
CA VAL A 800 1.41 -7.92 11.51
C VAL A 800 0.67 -9.08 10.84
N LEU A 801 -0.67 -9.11 10.88
CA LEU A 801 -1.45 -10.17 10.24
C LEU A 801 -1.31 -10.19 8.71
N HIS A 802 -1.40 -9.02 8.05
CA HIS A 802 -1.26 -8.88 6.59
C HIS A 802 0.14 -9.20 6.05
N SER A 803 1.16 -9.15 6.92
CA SER A 803 2.56 -9.35 6.54
C SER A 803 2.94 -10.81 6.26
N GLY A 804 4.03 -11.04 5.54
CA GLY A 804 4.57 -12.37 5.25
C GLY A 804 5.47 -12.97 6.34
N PHE A 805 5.58 -12.36 7.53
CA PHE A 805 6.48 -12.86 8.59
C PHE A 805 6.09 -14.28 9.06
N PRO A 806 7.07 -15.13 9.46
CA PRO A 806 6.82 -16.51 9.84
C PRO A 806 5.79 -16.71 10.96
N HIS A 807 5.11 -17.86 10.93
CA HIS A 807 4.05 -18.23 11.89
C HIS A 807 4.49 -18.06 13.35
N GLN A 808 5.63 -18.64 13.74
CA GLN A 808 6.19 -18.57 15.10
C GLN A 808 6.49 -17.13 15.55
N VAL A 809 6.77 -16.24 14.60
CA VAL A 809 7.03 -14.82 14.84
C VAL A 809 5.71 -14.06 15.05
N LYS A 810 4.67 -14.37 14.27
CA LYS A 810 3.30 -13.87 14.52
C LYS A 810 2.75 -14.35 15.88
N MET A 811 3.07 -15.57 16.32
CA MET A 811 2.71 -16.08 17.66
C MET A 811 3.28 -15.19 18.78
N HIS A 812 4.58 -14.88 18.72
CA HIS A 812 5.24 -14.00 19.70
C HIS A 812 4.72 -12.55 19.62
N TRP A 813 4.35 -12.07 18.43
CA TRP A 813 3.96 -10.67 18.20
C TRP A 813 2.48 -10.36 18.47
N VAL A 814 1.57 -11.35 18.44
CA VAL A 814 0.11 -11.13 18.52
C VAL A 814 -0.57 -11.98 19.61
N HIS A 815 -0.54 -13.30 19.48
CA HIS A 815 -1.17 -14.28 20.38
C HIS A 815 -0.70 -15.67 19.94
N GLU A 816 -0.65 -16.68 20.82
CA GLU A 816 -0.29 -18.06 20.43
C GLU A 816 -1.21 -18.55 19.29
N ASN A 817 -2.52 -18.49 19.50
CA ASN A 817 -3.54 -18.82 18.50
C ASN A 817 -3.94 -17.61 17.61
N TYR A 818 -2.99 -16.79 17.12
CA TYR A 818 -3.30 -15.52 16.44
C TYR A 818 -4.24 -15.62 15.21
N TRP A 819 -4.39 -16.82 14.64
CA TRP A 819 -5.28 -17.11 13.51
C TRP A 819 -6.75 -17.22 13.90
N GLN A 820 -7.07 -17.41 15.19
CA GLN A 820 -8.46 -17.45 15.65
C GLN A 820 -9.09 -16.06 15.58
N PRO A 821 -10.33 -15.93 15.10
CA PRO A 821 -11.01 -14.64 15.01
C PRO A 821 -11.47 -14.15 16.39
N GLY A 822 -11.64 -12.83 16.54
CA GLY A 822 -12.12 -12.23 17.78
C GLY A 822 -11.07 -12.22 18.93
N PRO A 823 -11.52 -12.18 20.19
CA PRO A 823 -10.65 -12.16 21.37
C PRO A 823 -9.67 -13.34 21.47
N GLN A 824 -10.06 -14.51 20.99
CA GLN A 824 -9.30 -15.76 21.13
C GLN A 824 -7.98 -15.77 20.33
N GLY A 825 -7.81 -14.84 19.39
CA GLY A 825 -6.55 -14.60 18.67
C GLY A 825 -5.83 -13.32 19.08
N ASN A 826 -6.01 -12.82 20.31
CA ASN A 826 -5.46 -11.53 20.75
C ASN A 826 -4.97 -11.53 22.21
N ASP A 827 -3.67 -11.34 22.42
CA ASP A 827 -3.11 -11.00 23.73
C ASP A 827 -2.91 -9.48 23.83
N ILE A 828 -3.65 -8.81 24.72
CA ILE A 828 -3.46 -7.38 24.99
C ILE A 828 -2.05 -7.05 25.51
N GLN A 829 -1.37 -8.01 26.17
CA GLN A 829 0.03 -7.88 26.62
C GLN A 829 1.04 -7.99 25.46
N LYS A 830 0.61 -8.33 24.25
CA LYS A 830 1.38 -8.27 22.99
C LYS A 830 0.91 -7.13 22.07
N THR A 831 -0.41 -6.97 21.90
CA THR A 831 -1.02 -6.08 20.88
C THR A 831 -1.48 -4.71 21.39
N ASN A 832 -1.70 -4.54 22.70
CA ASN A 832 -2.41 -3.39 23.30
C ASN A 832 -3.81 -3.10 22.68
N VAL A 833 -4.43 -4.08 22.02
CA VAL A 833 -5.81 -4.00 21.55
C VAL A 833 -6.70 -4.67 22.59
N PRO A 834 -7.68 -3.97 23.19
CA PRO A 834 -8.65 -4.57 24.10
C PRO A 834 -9.44 -5.70 23.42
N ASN A 835 -9.62 -6.81 24.12
CA ASN A 835 -10.54 -7.87 23.73
C ASN A 835 -11.98 -7.36 23.57
N LEU A 836 -12.35 -6.29 24.27
CA LEU A 836 -13.59 -5.53 24.02
C LEU A 836 -13.72 -5.03 22.57
N ARG A 837 -12.62 -4.53 21.97
CA ARG A 837 -12.60 -4.09 20.56
C ARG A 837 -12.67 -5.30 19.61
N MET A 838 -11.89 -6.34 19.91
CA MET A 838 -11.86 -7.57 19.10
C MET A 838 -13.21 -8.28 19.09
N ARG A 839 -13.92 -8.31 20.24
CA ARG A 839 -15.26 -8.87 20.37
C ARG A 839 -16.27 -8.07 19.54
N PHE A 840 -16.26 -6.74 19.62
CA PHE A 840 -17.12 -5.90 18.78
C PHE A 840 -16.90 -6.16 17.29
N ARG A 841 -15.64 -6.21 16.81
CA ARG A 841 -15.35 -6.49 15.40
C ARG A 841 -15.87 -7.87 14.97
N TYR A 842 -15.65 -8.89 15.80
CA TYR A 842 -16.08 -10.26 15.55
C TYR A 842 -17.60 -10.42 15.52
N ASP A 843 -18.32 -9.93 16.54
CA ASP A 843 -19.79 -10.05 16.60
C ASP A 843 -20.46 -9.38 15.38
N ASN A 844 -19.97 -8.22 14.94
CA ASN A 844 -20.47 -7.57 13.72
C ASN A 844 -20.19 -8.39 12.46
N HIS A 845 -18.97 -8.93 12.32
CA HIS A 845 -18.62 -9.74 11.15
C HIS A 845 -19.45 -11.02 11.06
N GLN A 846 -19.67 -11.69 12.20
CA GLN A 846 -20.53 -12.88 12.26
C GLN A 846 -22.02 -12.55 12.02
N GLU A 847 -22.52 -11.40 12.49
CA GLU A 847 -23.87 -10.91 12.14
C GLU A 847 -24.02 -10.76 10.62
N GLU A 848 -23.14 -10.01 9.96
CA GLU A 848 -23.23 -9.75 8.51
C GLU A 848 -23.05 -11.04 7.67
N VAL A 849 -22.13 -11.92 8.04
CA VAL A 849 -21.96 -13.23 7.39
C VAL A 849 -23.18 -14.13 7.58
N HIS A 850 -23.77 -14.14 8.78
CA HIS A 850 -25.00 -14.89 9.04
C HIS A 850 -26.20 -14.37 8.22
N ILE A 851 -26.31 -13.06 8.02
CA ILE A 851 -27.36 -12.45 7.19
C ILE A 851 -27.22 -12.85 5.72
N VAL A 852 -26.01 -12.81 5.17
CA VAL A 852 -25.77 -13.26 3.78
C VAL A 852 -26.03 -14.76 3.63
N GLY A 853 -25.52 -15.59 4.54
CA GLY A 853 -25.72 -17.04 4.50
C GLY A 853 -27.19 -17.46 4.68
N SER A 854 -27.92 -16.84 5.60
CA SER A 854 -29.34 -17.13 5.83
C SER A 854 -30.24 -16.64 4.70
N GLY A 855 -29.95 -15.46 4.11
CA GLY A 855 -30.65 -14.96 2.92
C GLY A 855 -30.42 -15.85 1.69
N ALA A 856 -29.19 -16.34 1.50
CA ALA A 856 -28.86 -17.29 0.44
C ALA A 856 -29.57 -18.65 0.63
N ALA A 857 -29.65 -19.16 1.87
CA ALA A 857 -30.39 -20.38 2.20
C ALA A 857 -31.91 -20.22 1.98
N ALA A 858 -32.48 -19.07 2.33
CA ALA A 858 -33.90 -18.77 2.07
C ALA A 858 -34.21 -18.70 0.56
N HIS A 859 -33.36 -18.03 -0.23
CA HIS A 859 -33.44 -18.04 -1.70
C HIS A 859 -33.39 -19.46 -2.29
N ALA A 860 -32.46 -20.30 -1.80
CA ALA A 860 -32.32 -21.67 -2.26
C ALA A 860 -33.60 -22.50 -1.96
N TYR A 861 -34.12 -22.41 -0.74
CA TYR A 861 -35.36 -23.08 -0.33
C TYR A 861 -36.57 -22.61 -1.16
N ARG A 862 -36.74 -21.29 -1.34
CA ARG A 862 -37.80 -20.71 -2.20
C ARG A 862 -37.68 -21.21 -3.64
N THR A 863 -36.47 -21.29 -4.17
CA THR A 863 -36.21 -21.78 -5.54
C THR A 863 -36.50 -23.28 -5.68
N GLU A 864 -36.15 -24.10 -4.69
CA GLU A 864 -36.50 -25.53 -4.67
C GLU A 864 -38.02 -25.74 -4.61
N GLN A 865 -38.72 -25.03 -3.73
CA GLN A 865 -40.18 -25.10 -3.63
C GLN A 865 -40.85 -24.69 -4.96
N GLN A 866 -40.38 -23.63 -5.61
CA GLN A 866 -40.86 -23.26 -6.95
C GLN A 866 -40.54 -24.31 -8.02
N ALA A 867 -39.38 -24.96 -7.95
CA ALA A 867 -39.00 -26.02 -8.88
C ALA A 867 -39.85 -27.29 -8.68
N ASN A 868 -40.19 -27.64 -7.44
CA ASN A 868 -41.02 -28.79 -7.12
C ASN A 868 -42.49 -28.54 -7.49
N ALA A 869 -43.06 -27.37 -7.16
CA ALA A 869 -44.40 -26.98 -7.62
C ALA A 869 -44.53 -26.97 -9.16
N ARG A 870 -43.46 -26.63 -9.89
CA ARG A 870 -43.42 -26.75 -11.37
C ARG A 870 -43.37 -28.19 -11.86
N LYS A 871 -42.78 -29.13 -11.12
CA LYS A 871 -42.80 -30.58 -11.44
C LYS A 871 -44.13 -31.24 -11.09
N GLU A 872 -44.84 -30.74 -10.07
CA GLU A 872 -46.18 -31.22 -9.70
C GLU A 872 -47.27 -30.68 -10.64
N SER A 873 -46.98 -29.60 -11.37
CA SER A 873 -47.88 -28.96 -12.33
C SER A 873 -47.64 -29.35 -13.80
N ALA A 874 -46.76 -30.33 -14.07
CA ALA A 874 -46.31 -30.72 -15.42
C ALA A 874 -46.43 -32.23 -15.68
#